data_AF-A0A8D0BEJ2-F1
#
_entry.id   AF-A0A8D0BEJ2-F1
#
_cell.length_a   1.000
_cell.length_b   1.000
_cell.length_c   1.000
_cell.angle_alpha   90.00
_cell.angle_beta   90.00
_cell.angle_gamma   90.00
#
_symmetry.space_group_name_H-M   'P 1'
#
loop_
_entity.id
_entity.type
_entity.pdbx_description
1 polymer ?
#
loop_
_entity_poly.entity_id
_entity_poly.type
_entity_poly.pdbx_seq_one_letter_code
_entity_poly.pdbx_strand_id
1 'polypeptide(L)'
;MGDPEGTGAELSPAGKSDLGTAALGPASLKREREEPKQGSVLLLGSNAVKSSAVVKYSSAPPQAAFARLQEKTDLKLPPANWLRESAKLGPAGATILGNSKKSKPFSSFGMAYDFIDSIGNDVDVVSDSENIKKLLKIPYSKSHVSMAVHRIGRTLLLDDLDIQELFMRSSQTGDWTWLKEFYQRLIDQKWQRKKKSKEHWYQKAILSKFLYYSINGDEAAQPVPTPEEQHREETTQNESGEAERVSWPAPFEMPSSLSEDASTSNQGLKNDFVRNILWTFEDIHMLVGSNMPIFGGGRYPAVSLRLRDNNKPINVLTGIDYWLDNLICNVPELVMCFHVNGIVQKYEMIKTEDIPNLENSNFSTKVIKDIAQNILSFLKANCTKEGHTYWLFKASGSDIVKLYDLTTLCEETEDKYQNPFTMPVAILLYKVACNMMLKKNQNRKHYGTIRTLLLNCVKLLDKGRHPQIIASANYMLSELFQLDEPKKEGGGEFPLNGNSDESYSEEEEEMPDSDENGSYSTSSDPADDNKAVAVIKSVGELSVPEKYKSTHQIRPSCAFPVCHDMEERCRLVLSYVLEGLKSVDSSIKKEGDLPAADPNTPIPLKYEDESTNVGPECLEKQMALFLDKMGSFQEVKHSSRSGMIPGSWQYKMKLQLILKSSKAYYVLSDAAVSLQKYGRALRYIKLALQCHDTYCCLCTNMLSEVLLFLCQCLTLCGDIQLMLAQNANNRAAYLEEYNYQTKEDQEILHSLHRESSCQVFSWATDLSTDLECQLSISCKCYEAANEILIFSNLKKQNPEQYTQVLKRMGNIRNEIGVFYMNQAAALQSERVENKTVSVAEQQLWKKSFSCFEKGIQNFECIDDATNAALLLCNMGRLMRICAHAHCAAGEDFKREFSPEEALYYNKAIDYYLKALRSLGKREVHPAVWDSVNWELSTTYFTMATLLQDYAPLSRKAQEQIEKEVSESMMKSLKYCDVDTVSARQPLCQYRAATVHHRLASMYHSCLRNQVGDEHQRKQHRILVDLHYSKAVKFFQLLKDAPCELLRVQLERVAFAEFQMTSQNSSAGKLKTLSGALDTMIQTQSVFQLIRKELIAECEQRVEDDKNNDAKTPAEDSPTSLNKEEVLKLLGIFESRLSFLLLQSIKLLTSTKKKTGSSSEEEEILKVNKKVYSLLLRSAANKKLTLLERTEVVLNLLELLTQDKESSNLEIQ
;
A
#
# COMPACT_ATOMS: atom_id res chain seq x y z
N MET A 1 -68.65 -19.30 1.84
CA MET A 1 -69.30 -18.44 0.83
C MET A 1 -68.19 -17.93 -0.08
N GLY A 2 -68.20 -18.13 -1.39
CA GLY A 2 -69.06 -18.96 -2.23
C GLY A 2 -68.39 -19.14 -3.60
N ASP A 3 -68.46 -20.37 -4.12
CA ASP A 3 -68.15 -20.85 -5.48
C ASP A 3 -68.96 -20.14 -6.60
N PRO A 4 -68.80 -20.44 -7.93
CA PRO A 4 -67.58 -20.82 -8.71
C PRO A 4 -67.63 -20.36 -10.22
N GLU A 5 -66.79 -21.00 -11.07
CA GLU A 5 -67.05 -21.46 -12.48
C GLU A 5 -67.13 -20.54 -13.73
N GLY A 6 -66.79 -21.16 -14.89
CA GLY A 6 -67.15 -20.76 -16.27
C GLY A 6 -65.97 -20.48 -17.21
N THR A 7 -65.32 -21.41 -17.95
CA THR A 7 -65.71 -22.30 -19.08
C THR A 7 -66.05 -21.62 -20.43
N GLY A 8 -65.51 -22.15 -21.54
CA GLY A 8 -65.79 -21.79 -22.95
C GLY A 8 -64.72 -20.89 -23.60
N ALA A 9 -63.99 -21.28 -24.66
CA ALA A 9 -64.41 -21.62 -26.04
C ALA A 9 -65.00 -20.38 -26.78
N GLU A 10 -64.70 -20.08 -28.05
CA GLU A 10 -63.86 -20.72 -29.07
C GLU A 10 -63.56 -19.68 -30.20
N LEU A 11 -62.68 -20.03 -31.14
CA LEU A 11 -62.62 -19.51 -32.53
C LEU A 11 -62.25 -18.03 -32.82
N SER A 12 -61.15 -17.94 -33.59
CA SER A 12 -60.69 -16.88 -34.50
C SER A 12 -61.64 -16.76 -35.74
N PRO A 13 -61.40 -15.93 -36.80
CA PRO A 13 -60.15 -15.31 -37.22
C PRO A 13 -60.17 -13.91 -37.91
N ALA A 14 -58.95 -13.42 -38.22
CA ALA A 14 -58.55 -12.52 -39.32
C ALA A 14 -59.24 -11.14 -39.50
N GLY A 15 -58.53 -10.04 -39.81
CA GLY A 15 -57.09 -9.84 -40.02
C GLY A 15 -56.80 -8.75 -41.07
N LYS A 16 -55.57 -8.18 -41.08
CA LYS A 16 -55.07 -7.13 -42.02
C LYS A 16 -55.75 -5.76 -41.84
N SER A 17 -55.18 -4.59 -42.15
CA SER A 17 -53.82 -4.09 -42.48
C SER A 17 -53.94 -2.52 -42.43
N ASP A 18 -52.94 -1.63 -42.54
CA ASP A 18 -51.58 -1.69 -43.09
C ASP A 18 -50.77 -0.41 -42.74
N LEU A 19 -49.45 -0.43 -43.02
CA LEU A 19 -48.55 0.68 -43.45
C LEU A 19 -48.33 1.97 -42.58
N GLY A 20 -47.04 2.33 -42.37
CA GLY A 20 -46.66 3.61 -41.75
C GLY A 20 -45.19 3.84 -41.35
N THR A 21 -44.24 3.33 -42.14
CA THR A 21 -42.81 3.71 -42.28
C THR A 21 -42.48 5.23 -42.14
N ALA A 22 -41.27 5.71 -41.78
CA ALA A 22 -40.00 5.09 -41.35
C ALA A 22 -38.97 6.14 -40.84
N ALA A 23 -37.86 5.63 -40.26
CA ALA A 23 -36.46 6.14 -40.31
C ALA A 23 -35.96 7.06 -39.18
N LEU A 24 -34.70 6.98 -38.69
CA LEU A 24 -33.61 5.98 -38.83
C LEU A 24 -32.54 6.21 -37.72
N GLY A 25 -31.83 5.17 -37.26
CA GLY A 25 -30.63 5.32 -36.41
C GLY A 25 -30.48 4.25 -35.31
N PRO A 26 -29.72 3.15 -35.54
CA PRO A 26 -29.61 2.06 -34.57
C PRO A 26 -28.44 2.24 -33.59
N ALA A 27 -28.73 2.19 -32.28
CA ALA A 27 -27.72 2.03 -31.24
C ALA A 27 -27.44 0.53 -31.00
N SER A 28 -26.16 0.14 -30.98
CA SER A 28 -25.72 -1.23 -30.75
C SER A 28 -25.75 -1.59 -29.25
N LEU A 29 -26.84 -2.21 -28.80
CA LEU A 29 -26.97 -2.76 -27.45
C LEU A 29 -26.36 -4.17 -27.35
N LYS A 30 -25.70 -4.43 -26.21
CA LYS A 30 -25.12 -5.73 -25.85
C LYS A 30 -26.22 -6.80 -25.83
N ARG A 31 -25.97 -7.93 -26.50
CA ARG A 31 -26.87 -9.08 -26.52
C ARG A 31 -26.33 -10.14 -25.57
N GLU A 32 -26.99 -10.31 -24.42
CA GLU A 32 -26.79 -11.48 -23.58
C GLU A 32 -27.17 -12.73 -24.39
N ARG A 33 -26.38 -13.81 -24.25
CA ARG A 33 -26.72 -15.11 -24.83
C ARG A 33 -27.55 -15.87 -23.82
N GLU A 34 -28.83 -16.04 -24.10
CA GLU A 34 -29.67 -17.01 -23.42
C GLU A 34 -29.12 -18.43 -23.64
N GLU A 35 -28.99 -19.19 -22.55
CA GLU A 35 -28.73 -20.63 -22.63
C GLU A 35 -30.01 -21.39 -23.03
N PRO A 36 -29.93 -22.37 -23.95
CA PRO A 36 -31.09 -23.22 -24.25
C PRO A 36 -31.32 -24.21 -23.11
N LYS A 37 -32.39 -24.01 -22.34
CA LYS A 37 -32.85 -24.96 -21.32
C LYS A 37 -33.10 -26.34 -21.96
N GLN A 38 -32.31 -27.34 -21.56
CA GLN A 38 -32.56 -28.73 -21.96
C GLN A 38 -33.83 -29.24 -21.27
N GLY A 39 -34.85 -29.57 -22.06
CA GLY A 39 -36.02 -30.30 -21.59
C GLY A 39 -35.64 -31.75 -21.26
N SER A 40 -35.76 -32.12 -19.98
CA SER A 40 -35.59 -33.51 -19.54
C SER A 40 -36.72 -34.39 -20.08
N VAL A 41 -36.41 -35.28 -21.01
CA VAL A 41 -37.28 -36.41 -21.38
C VAL A 41 -36.70 -37.67 -20.76
N LEU A 42 -37.36 -38.17 -19.73
CA LEU A 42 -37.06 -39.46 -19.11
C LEU A 42 -37.43 -40.59 -20.08
N LEU A 43 -36.42 -41.21 -20.68
CA LEU A 43 -36.53 -42.46 -21.45
C LEU A 43 -35.67 -43.54 -20.78
N LEU A 44 -36.30 -44.64 -20.37
CA LEU A 44 -35.59 -45.81 -19.83
C LEU A 44 -34.77 -46.50 -20.94
N GLY A 45 -33.44 -46.51 -20.81
CA GLY A 45 -32.52 -47.10 -21.78
C GLY A 45 -31.06 -47.09 -21.31
N SER A 46 -30.74 -47.80 -20.22
CA SER A 46 -29.54 -47.63 -19.39
C SER A 46 -28.21 -48.21 -19.94
N ASN A 47 -27.90 -48.01 -21.23
CA ASN A 47 -26.67 -48.52 -21.88
C ASN A 47 -25.87 -47.51 -22.71
N ALA A 48 -26.35 -46.28 -22.93
CA ALA A 48 -25.61 -45.27 -23.69
C ALA A 48 -24.52 -44.57 -22.84
N VAL A 49 -23.31 -44.47 -23.38
CA VAL A 49 -22.19 -43.70 -22.80
C VAL A 49 -22.35 -42.23 -23.17
N LYS A 50 -22.22 -41.33 -22.19
CA LYS A 50 -22.29 -39.88 -22.38
C LYS A 50 -21.02 -39.37 -23.04
N SER A 51 -21.15 -38.71 -24.19
CA SER A 51 -20.04 -38.09 -24.89
C SER A 51 -20.48 -36.77 -25.53
N SER A 52 -19.66 -35.73 -25.41
CA SER A 52 -19.87 -34.45 -26.07
C SER A 52 -18.54 -33.88 -26.55
N ALA A 53 -18.47 -33.41 -27.79
CA ALA A 53 -17.27 -32.83 -28.38
C ALA A 53 -17.54 -31.43 -28.94
N VAL A 54 -16.73 -30.45 -28.51
CA VAL A 54 -16.82 -29.05 -28.91
C VAL A 54 -15.53 -28.64 -29.61
N VAL A 55 -15.62 -28.27 -30.89
CA VAL A 55 -14.46 -27.83 -31.67
C VAL A 55 -14.01 -26.45 -31.19
N LYS A 56 -12.79 -26.35 -30.65
CA LYS A 56 -12.18 -25.09 -30.19
C LYS A 56 -11.42 -24.37 -31.31
N TYR A 57 -10.83 -25.14 -32.23
CA TYR A 57 -10.13 -24.62 -33.41
C TYR A 57 -10.31 -25.57 -34.59
N SER A 58 -10.44 -24.99 -35.78
CA SER A 58 -10.48 -25.74 -37.03
C SER A 58 -9.84 -24.95 -38.17
N SER A 59 -8.80 -25.52 -38.77
CA SER A 59 -8.29 -25.13 -40.09
C SER A 59 -8.86 -26.02 -41.21
N ALA A 60 -9.90 -26.80 -40.90
CA ALA A 60 -10.56 -27.64 -41.88
C ALA A 60 -11.30 -26.78 -42.91
N PRO A 61 -11.26 -27.14 -44.21
CA PRO A 61 -12.11 -26.49 -45.19
C PRO A 61 -13.60 -26.78 -44.91
N PRO A 62 -14.52 -26.00 -45.50
CA PRO A 62 -15.96 -26.27 -45.44
C PRO A 62 -16.26 -27.73 -45.81
N GLN A 63 -17.17 -28.37 -45.06
CA GLN A 63 -17.50 -29.77 -45.27
C GLN A 63 -17.89 -30.03 -46.73
N ALA A 64 -17.12 -30.89 -47.39
CA ALA A 64 -17.40 -31.31 -48.75
C ALA A 64 -18.48 -32.40 -48.74
N ALA A 65 -19.48 -32.26 -49.61
CA ALA A 65 -20.38 -33.35 -49.93
C ALA A 65 -19.57 -34.48 -50.58
N PHE A 66 -19.80 -35.73 -50.15
CA PHE A 66 -19.10 -36.88 -50.71
C PHE A 66 -19.85 -37.49 -51.90
N ALA A 67 -19.10 -37.88 -52.93
CA ALA A 67 -19.59 -38.71 -54.02
C ALA A 67 -19.56 -40.18 -53.61
N ARG A 68 -20.67 -40.90 -53.83
CA ARG A 68 -20.67 -42.37 -53.80
C ARG A 68 -20.15 -42.87 -55.15
N LEU A 69 -19.09 -43.66 -55.13
CA LEU A 69 -18.48 -44.24 -56.32
C LEU A 69 -19.37 -45.36 -56.86
N GLN A 70 -19.37 -45.53 -58.18
CA GLN A 70 -20.12 -46.62 -58.80
C GLN A 70 -19.59 -47.99 -58.36
N GLU A 71 -20.50 -48.96 -58.28
CA GLU A 71 -20.11 -50.35 -58.08
C GLU A 71 -19.19 -50.77 -59.25
N LYS A 72 -18.08 -51.43 -58.92
CA LYS A 72 -16.97 -51.82 -59.82
C LYS A 72 -15.91 -50.75 -60.13
N THR A 73 -15.93 -49.55 -59.54
CA THR A 73 -14.79 -48.59 -59.65
C THR A 73 -13.49 -49.22 -59.10
N ASP A 74 -12.40 -49.22 -59.87
CA ASP A 74 -11.09 -49.76 -59.45
C ASP A 74 -10.20 -48.68 -58.81
N LEU A 75 -10.12 -48.72 -57.47
CA LEU A 75 -9.31 -47.81 -56.66
C LEU A 75 -7.79 -48.02 -56.81
N LYS A 76 -7.32 -49.00 -57.61
CA LYS A 76 -5.90 -49.07 -58.02
C LYS A 76 -5.55 -47.96 -59.00
N LEU A 77 -6.49 -47.53 -59.84
CA LEU A 77 -6.29 -46.40 -60.75
C LEU A 77 -6.42 -45.10 -59.97
N PRO A 78 -5.53 -44.11 -60.16
CA PRO A 78 -5.65 -42.82 -59.50
C PRO A 78 -6.69 -41.92 -60.19
N PRO A 79 -7.48 -41.13 -59.43
CA PRO A 79 -8.31 -40.07 -60.02
C PRO A 79 -7.45 -38.96 -60.64
N ALA A 80 -8.03 -38.16 -61.53
CA ALA A 80 -7.32 -37.10 -62.28
C ALA A 80 -6.62 -36.04 -61.40
N ASN A 81 -7.06 -35.89 -60.15
CA ASN A 81 -6.55 -34.95 -59.16
C ASN A 81 -5.66 -35.60 -58.08
N TRP A 82 -5.32 -36.89 -58.18
CA TRP A 82 -4.52 -37.57 -57.15
C TRP A 82 -3.18 -36.87 -56.92
N LEU A 83 -2.81 -36.70 -55.65
CA LEU A 83 -1.61 -35.98 -55.20
C LEU A 83 -1.60 -34.45 -55.45
N ARG A 84 -2.64 -33.86 -56.06
CA ARG A 84 -2.78 -32.40 -56.14
C ARG A 84 -3.38 -31.87 -54.83
N GLU A 85 -2.89 -30.73 -54.35
CA GLU A 85 -3.43 -30.09 -53.16
C GLU A 85 -4.87 -29.62 -53.40
N SER A 86 -5.82 -30.29 -52.76
CA SER A 86 -7.25 -30.02 -52.91
C SER A 86 -7.75 -29.17 -51.75
N ALA A 87 -8.27 -27.98 -52.06
CA ALA A 87 -8.89 -27.08 -51.10
C ALA A 87 -10.07 -27.72 -50.33
N LYS A 88 -10.62 -28.85 -50.79
CA LYS A 88 -11.68 -29.62 -50.11
C LYS A 88 -11.15 -30.72 -49.15
N LEU A 89 -9.89 -31.14 -49.30
CA LEU A 89 -9.21 -32.08 -48.37
C LEU A 89 -8.37 -31.35 -47.32
N GLY A 90 -7.84 -30.17 -47.68
CA GLY A 90 -6.88 -29.45 -46.85
C GLY A 90 -5.63 -30.29 -46.52
N PRO A 91 -4.93 -29.99 -45.41
CA PRO A 91 -3.71 -30.70 -45.00
C PRO A 91 -3.90 -32.22 -44.83
N ALA A 92 -5.11 -32.67 -44.45
CA ALA A 92 -5.42 -34.08 -44.27
C ALA A 92 -5.20 -34.92 -45.54
N GLY A 93 -5.34 -34.32 -46.73
CA GLY A 93 -5.03 -34.98 -48.01
C GLY A 93 -3.56 -35.40 -48.16
N ALA A 94 -2.63 -34.66 -47.55
CA ALA A 94 -1.19 -34.97 -47.55
C ALA A 94 -0.79 -35.92 -46.41
N THR A 95 -1.40 -35.77 -45.23
CA THR A 95 -1.17 -36.61 -44.04
C THR A 95 -1.50 -38.09 -44.31
N ILE A 96 -2.59 -38.34 -45.03
CA ILE A 96 -3.08 -39.70 -45.36
C ILE A 96 -2.19 -40.42 -46.38
N LEU A 97 -1.28 -39.73 -47.08
CA LEU A 97 -0.24 -40.35 -47.92
C LEU A 97 1.10 -40.52 -47.17
N GLY A 98 1.34 -39.71 -46.14
CA GLY A 98 2.61 -39.69 -45.40
C GLY A 98 3.66 -38.74 -45.98
N ASN A 99 3.21 -37.75 -46.78
CA ASN A 99 4.07 -36.68 -47.29
C ASN A 99 4.11 -35.45 -46.38
N SER A 100 3.29 -35.38 -45.32
CA SER A 100 3.59 -34.47 -44.22
C SER A 100 4.96 -34.85 -43.65
N LYS A 101 5.84 -33.86 -43.44
CA LYS A 101 7.00 -34.01 -42.55
C LYS A 101 6.49 -34.72 -41.29
N LYS A 102 7.08 -35.87 -40.93
CA LYS A 102 6.54 -36.72 -39.85
C LYS A 102 6.21 -35.83 -38.65
N SER A 103 5.01 -36.04 -38.07
CA SER A 103 4.50 -35.30 -36.93
C SER A 103 5.63 -34.99 -35.96
N LYS A 104 5.83 -33.71 -35.64
CA LYS A 104 6.89 -33.31 -34.71
C LYS A 104 6.69 -34.09 -33.40
N PRO A 105 7.78 -34.59 -32.78
CA PRO A 105 7.65 -35.25 -31.50
C PRO A 105 7.07 -34.26 -30.48
N PHE A 106 6.19 -34.76 -29.63
CA PHE A 106 5.53 -34.02 -28.55
C PHE A 106 4.50 -32.97 -29.01
N SER A 107 3.47 -33.47 -29.68
CA SER A 107 2.35 -32.69 -30.23
C SER A 107 1.48 -32.03 -29.15
N SER A 108 1.38 -32.63 -27.96
CA SER A 108 0.56 -32.13 -26.86
C SER A 108 1.05 -30.78 -26.33
N PHE A 109 2.37 -30.52 -26.33
CA PHE A 109 2.92 -29.22 -25.95
C PHE A 109 2.46 -28.10 -26.88
N GLY A 110 2.37 -28.35 -28.19
CA GLY A 110 1.87 -27.37 -29.15
C GLY A 110 0.39 -27.04 -28.92
N MET A 111 -0.45 -28.04 -28.63
CA MET A 111 -1.84 -27.80 -28.28
C MET A 111 -2.00 -27.09 -26.93
N ALA A 112 -1.24 -27.49 -25.91
CA ALA A 112 -1.27 -26.83 -24.61
C ALA A 112 -0.74 -25.39 -24.67
N TYR A 113 0.11 -25.07 -25.65
CA TYR A 113 0.57 -23.71 -25.96
C TYR A 113 -0.49 -22.86 -26.65
N ASP A 114 -1.24 -23.41 -27.60
CA ASP A 114 -2.35 -22.72 -28.27
C ASP A 114 -3.54 -22.48 -27.32
N PHE A 115 -3.76 -23.36 -26.33
CA PHE A 115 -4.88 -23.31 -25.39
C PHE A 115 -4.46 -23.21 -23.92
N ILE A 116 -3.43 -22.42 -23.61
CA ILE A 116 -2.92 -22.19 -22.24
C ILE A 116 -4.05 -21.85 -21.25
N ASP A 117 -5.12 -21.19 -21.73
CA ASP A 117 -6.31 -20.85 -20.96
C ASP A 117 -7.03 -22.01 -20.30
N SER A 118 -6.97 -23.21 -20.89
CA SER A 118 -7.67 -24.42 -20.41
C SER A 118 -6.77 -25.37 -19.61
N ILE A 119 -5.46 -25.08 -19.52
CA ILE A 119 -4.46 -25.92 -18.87
C ILE A 119 -4.40 -25.62 -17.36
N GLY A 120 -4.28 -26.68 -16.55
CA GLY A 120 -4.07 -26.62 -15.11
C GLY A 120 -5.35 -26.74 -14.27
N ASN A 121 -6.50 -26.28 -14.79
CA ASN A 121 -7.79 -26.28 -14.09
C ASN A 121 -8.93 -27.00 -14.85
N ASP A 122 -9.12 -26.70 -16.14
CA ASP A 122 -10.38 -27.04 -16.85
C ASP A 122 -10.32 -28.34 -17.67
N VAL A 123 -9.10 -28.88 -17.90
CA VAL A 123 -8.85 -30.05 -18.75
C VAL A 123 -7.99 -31.06 -18.01
N ASP A 124 -8.42 -32.33 -18.01
CA ASP A 124 -7.68 -33.44 -17.42
C ASP A 124 -6.52 -33.93 -18.31
N VAL A 125 -6.75 -34.00 -19.62
CA VAL A 125 -5.84 -34.65 -20.58
C VAL A 125 -5.66 -33.84 -21.86
N VAL A 126 -4.42 -33.72 -22.37
CA VAL A 126 -4.09 -33.11 -23.67
C VAL A 126 -3.33 -34.11 -24.54
N SER A 127 -3.85 -34.49 -25.72
CA SER A 127 -3.19 -35.49 -26.58
C SER A 127 -3.71 -35.56 -28.02
N ASP A 128 -2.96 -36.23 -28.91
CA ASP A 128 -3.48 -36.72 -30.20
C ASP A 128 -4.59 -37.77 -29.98
N SER A 129 -5.65 -37.67 -30.78
CA SER A 129 -6.65 -38.73 -30.99
C SER A 129 -6.07 -40.15 -31.11
N GLU A 130 -4.97 -40.35 -31.84
CA GLU A 130 -4.36 -41.68 -32.00
C GLU A 130 -3.78 -42.22 -30.68
N ASN A 131 -3.24 -41.35 -29.82
CA ASN A 131 -2.69 -41.73 -28.52
C ASN A 131 -3.79 -42.12 -27.53
N ILE A 132 -4.90 -41.36 -27.49
CA ILE A 132 -6.08 -41.70 -26.69
C ILE A 132 -6.65 -43.05 -27.14
N LYS A 133 -6.83 -43.24 -28.46
CA LYS A 133 -7.25 -44.54 -29.02
C LYS A 133 -6.27 -45.67 -28.67
N LYS A 134 -4.96 -45.43 -28.70
CA LYS A 134 -3.92 -46.41 -28.35
C LYS A 134 -4.01 -46.84 -26.88
N LEU A 135 -4.30 -45.92 -25.96
CA LEU A 135 -4.55 -46.21 -24.54
C LEU A 135 -5.83 -47.03 -24.33
N LEU A 136 -6.97 -46.58 -24.88
CA LEU A 136 -8.25 -47.27 -24.69
C LEU A 136 -8.28 -48.67 -25.33
N LYS A 137 -7.44 -48.92 -26.35
CA LYS A 137 -7.27 -50.24 -26.98
C LYS A 137 -6.25 -51.15 -26.27
N ILE A 138 -5.63 -50.73 -25.15
CA ILE A 138 -4.59 -51.54 -24.45
C ILE A 138 -5.06 -52.97 -24.13
N PRO A 139 -6.26 -53.22 -23.56
CA PRO A 139 -6.72 -54.59 -23.25
C PRO A 139 -7.07 -55.47 -24.43
N TYR A 140 -7.45 -54.85 -25.55
CA TYR A 140 -7.78 -55.57 -26.77
C TYR A 140 -6.55 -55.80 -27.66
N SER A 141 -5.42 -55.13 -27.38
CA SER A 141 -4.23 -55.13 -28.24
C SER A 141 -3.01 -55.83 -27.64
N LYS A 142 -2.50 -56.81 -28.38
CA LYS A 142 -1.19 -57.42 -28.14
C LYS A 142 -0.02 -56.54 -28.61
N SER A 143 -0.28 -55.33 -29.16
CA SER A 143 0.78 -54.39 -29.51
C SER A 143 1.55 -53.89 -28.29
N HIS A 144 2.72 -53.31 -28.54
CA HIS A 144 3.39 -52.50 -27.54
C HIS A 144 2.72 -51.12 -27.41
N VAL A 145 2.95 -50.47 -26.27
CA VAL A 145 2.64 -49.05 -26.03
C VAL A 145 3.87 -48.42 -25.39
N SER A 146 4.18 -47.19 -25.78
CA SER A 146 5.32 -46.41 -25.31
C SER A 146 4.92 -44.94 -25.39
N MET A 147 4.56 -44.32 -24.28
CA MET A 147 4.04 -42.95 -24.26
C MET A 147 4.72 -42.11 -23.19
N ALA A 148 5.01 -40.85 -23.51
CA ALA A 148 5.42 -39.85 -22.55
C ALA A 148 4.18 -39.24 -21.89
N VAL A 149 4.27 -39.00 -20.59
CA VAL A 149 3.24 -38.38 -19.76
C VAL A 149 3.88 -37.24 -18.97
N HIS A 150 3.48 -36.01 -19.23
CA HIS A 150 3.97 -34.82 -18.51
C HIS A 150 2.85 -34.27 -17.64
N ARG A 151 3.16 -33.90 -16.38
CA ARG A 151 2.17 -33.31 -15.47
C ARG A 151 2.35 -31.80 -15.30
N ILE A 152 1.28 -31.06 -15.52
CA ILE A 152 1.22 -29.59 -15.36
C ILE A 152 -0.06 -29.24 -14.57
N GLY A 153 0.11 -28.90 -13.28
CA GLY A 153 -1.01 -28.75 -12.36
C GLY A 153 -1.83 -30.04 -12.25
N ARG A 154 -3.12 -29.95 -12.59
CA ARG A 154 -4.04 -31.11 -12.68
C ARG A 154 -4.08 -31.77 -14.06
N THR A 155 -3.52 -31.13 -15.09
CA THR A 155 -3.58 -31.59 -16.49
C THR A 155 -2.42 -32.52 -16.81
N LEU A 156 -2.71 -33.62 -17.51
CA LEU A 156 -1.73 -34.56 -18.05
C LEU A 156 -1.59 -34.39 -19.57
N LEU A 157 -0.37 -34.17 -20.03
CA LEU A 157 -0.04 -34.13 -21.46
C LEU A 157 0.50 -35.49 -21.89
N LEU A 158 -0.05 -36.06 -22.97
CA LEU A 158 0.26 -37.41 -23.43
C LEU A 158 0.74 -37.40 -24.88
N ASP A 159 1.89 -38.02 -25.15
CA ASP A 159 2.46 -38.14 -26.51
C ASP A 159 3.07 -39.52 -26.76
N ASP A 160 3.14 -39.93 -28.04
CA ASP A 160 3.80 -41.18 -28.42
C ASP A 160 5.32 -41.05 -28.32
N LEU A 161 5.96 -42.01 -27.65
CA LEU A 161 7.41 -42.03 -27.44
C LEU A 161 8.03 -43.13 -28.31
N ASP A 162 8.23 -42.86 -29.61
CA ASP A 162 9.03 -43.72 -30.49
C ASP A 162 10.52 -43.53 -30.21
N ILE A 163 10.99 -44.28 -29.22
CA ILE A 163 12.38 -44.35 -28.78
C ILE A 163 13.35 -44.66 -29.94
N GLN A 164 12.93 -45.38 -30.98
CA GLN A 164 13.80 -45.64 -32.15
C GLN A 164 13.92 -44.44 -33.09
N GLU A 165 12.85 -43.66 -33.29
CA GLU A 165 12.90 -42.39 -34.03
C GLU A 165 13.81 -41.39 -33.31
N LEU A 166 13.73 -41.35 -31.97
CA LEU A 166 14.58 -40.49 -31.13
C LEU A 166 16.06 -40.89 -31.23
N PHE A 167 16.42 -42.18 -31.14
CA PHE A 167 17.80 -42.62 -31.33
C PHE A 167 18.36 -42.41 -32.75
N MET A 168 17.49 -42.34 -33.76
CA MET A 168 17.90 -42.01 -35.13
C MET A 168 18.15 -40.50 -35.34
N ARG A 169 17.59 -39.64 -34.48
CA ARG A 169 17.93 -38.20 -34.43
C ARG A 169 19.10 -37.90 -33.50
N SER A 170 19.28 -38.68 -32.43
CA SER A 170 20.27 -38.42 -31.38
C SER A 170 21.73 -38.54 -31.82
N SER A 171 22.00 -39.11 -33.01
CA SER A 171 23.32 -39.13 -33.64
C SER A 171 23.86 -37.74 -34.01
N GLN A 172 23.04 -36.69 -33.89
CA GLN A 172 23.42 -35.30 -34.13
C GLN A 172 23.53 -34.44 -32.86
N THR A 173 22.91 -34.81 -31.73
CA THR A 173 22.86 -33.95 -30.52
C THR A 173 23.28 -34.60 -29.21
N GLY A 174 23.33 -35.94 -29.11
CA GLY A 174 23.81 -36.63 -27.89
C GLY A 174 22.80 -36.75 -26.74
N ASP A 175 21.77 -35.90 -26.63
CA ASP A 175 20.85 -35.79 -25.46
C ASP A 175 20.09 -37.08 -25.04
N TRP A 176 20.14 -38.15 -25.83
CA TRP A 176 19.34 -39.36 -25.62
C TRP A 176 20.18 -40.61 -25.27
N THR A 177 21.48 -40.44 -25.01
CA THR A 177 22.42 -41.53 -24.67
C THR A 177 22.02 -42.29 -23.40
N TRP A 178 21.75 -41.58 -22.30
CA TRP A 178 21.34 -42.22 -21.03
C TRP A 178 20.05 -43.04 -21.19
N LEU A 179 19.04 -42.49 -21.90
CA LEU A 179 17.77 -43.19 -22.15
C LEU A 179 17.97 -44.41 -23.05
N LYS A 180 18.96 -44.35 -23.96
CA LYS A 180 19.37 -45.49 -24.80
C LYS A 180 19.97 -46.61 -23.98
N GLU A 181 20.87 -46.31 -23.05
CA GLU A 181 21.40 -47.32 -22.13
C GLU A 181 20.32 -47.90 -21.23
N PHE A 182 19.47 -47.05 -20.65
CA PHE A 182 18.35 -47.50 -19.81
C PHE A 182 17.39 -48.41 -20.57
N TYR A 183 17.00 -48.04 -21.79
CA TYR A 183 16.17 -48.87 -22.67
C TYR A 183 16.85 -50.20 -23.03
N GLN A 184 18.16 -50.20 -23.29
CA GLN A 184 18.96 -51.41 -23.56
C GLN A 184 19.06 -52.33 -22.34
N ARG A 185 19.10 -51.79 -21.11
CA ARG A 185 19.08 -52.60 -19.87
C ARG A 185 17.70 -53.22 -19.61
N LEU A 186 16.61 -52.62 -20.09
CA LEU A 186 15.24 -53.06 -19.83
C LEU A 186 14.69 -54.13 -20.80
N ILE A 187 15.25 -54.27 -22.01
CA ILE A 187 14.65 -55.07 -23.09
C ILE A 187 15.67 -56.04 -23.70
N ASP A 188 15.32 -57.32 -23.71
CA ASP A 188 16.12 -58.40 -24.31
C ASP A 188 16.44 -58.13 -25.79
N GLN A 189 17.65 -58.49 -26.23
CA GLN A 189 18.34 -57.94 -27.41
C GLN A 189 17.69 -58.27 -28.79
N LYS A 190 16.53 -58.93 -28.81
CA LYS A 190 15.88 -59.49 -30.02
C LYS A 190 14.80 -58.60 -30.64
N TRP A 191 14.73 -57.31 -30.30
CA TRP A 191 13.76 -56.39 -30.91
C TRP A 191 14.19 -55.92 -32.31
N GLN A 192 13.78 -56.67 -33.35
CA GLN A 192 13.93 -56.29 -34.75
C GLN A 192 12.73 -55.44 -35.24
N ARG A 193 13.01 -54.31 -35.90
CA ARG A 193 11.97 -53.44 -36.49
C ARG A 193 11.21 -54.19 -37.57
N LYS A 194 9.92 -54.50 -37.34
CA LYS A 194 9.03 -54.96 -38.42
C LYS A 194 8.95 -53.85 -39.49
N LYS A 195 9.61 -54.06 -40.63
CA LYS A 195 9.40 -53.22 -41.83
C LYS A 195 7.90 -53.17 -42.12
N LYS A 196 7.32 -51.97 -42.25
CA LYS A 196 5.92 -51.81 -42.66
C LYS A 196 5.75 -52.56 -43.99
N SER A 197 4.87 -53.56 -44.01
CA SER A 197 4.68 -54.44 -45.17
C SER A 197 4.33 -53.63 -46.42
N LYS A 198 4.70 -54.13 -47.61
CA LYS A 198 4.20 -53.59 -48.89
C LYS A 198 2.67 -53.47 -48.88
N GLU A 199 1.99 -54.42 -48.23
CA GLU A 199 0.54 -54.43 -48.01
C GLU A 199 0.02 -53.20 -47.24
N HIS A 200 0.74 -52.70 -46.24
CA HIS A 200 0.31 -51.52 -45.47
C HIS A 200 0.41 -50.24 -46.30
N TRP A 201 1.46 -50.10 -47.11
CA TRP A 201 1.60 -48.99 -48.07
C TRP A 201 0.55 -49.08 -49.19
N TYR A 202 0.26 -50.28 -49.68
CA TYR A 202 -0.80 -50.54 -50.65
C TYR A 202 -2.18 -50.13 -50.12
N GLN A 203 -2.55 -50.57 -48.91
CA GLN A 203 -3.81 -50.17 -48.25
C GLN A 203 -3.89 -48.66 -48.03
N LYS A 204 -2.80 -48.01 -47.59
CA LYS A 204 -2.72 -46.55 -47.41
C LYS A 204 -2.89 -45.78 -48.74
N ALA A 205 -2.29 -46.28 -49.82
CA ALA A 205 -2.42 -45.69 -51.16
C ALA A 205 -3.84 -45.83 -51.73
N ILE A 206 -4.51 -46.97 -51.55
CA ILE A 206 -5.90 -47.17 -51.98
C ILE A 206 -6.85 -46.30 -51.15
N LEU A 207 -6.69 -46.23 -49.83
CA LEU A 207 -7.48 -45.35 -48.96
C LEU A 207 -7.34 -43.88 -49.38
N SER A 208 -6.12 -43.44 -49.71
CA SER A 208 -5.90 -42.11 -50.28
C SER A 208 -6.69 -41.90 -51.59
N LYS A 209 -6.53 -42.79 -52.57
CA LYS A 209 -7.25 -42.68 -53.86
C LYS A 209 -8.76 -42.61 -53.66
N PHE A 210 -9.31 -43.49 -52.82
CA PHE A 210 -10.72 -43.49 -52.43
C PHE A 210 -11.21 -42.14 -51.89
N LEU A 211 -10.44 -41.46 -51.03
CA LEU A 211 -10.81 -40.15 -50.49
C LEU A 211 -10.76 -39.03 -51.54
N TYR A 212 -9.84 -39.09 -52.51
CA TYR A 212 -9.81 -38.16 -53.64
C TYR A 212 -10.99 -38.39 -54.61
N TYR A 213 -11.27 -39.65 -54.96
CA TYR A 213 -12.46 -40.05 -55.72
C TYR A 213 -13.76 -39.57 -55.05
N SER A 214 -13.86 -39.72 -53.72
CA SER A 214 -15.05 -39.36 -52.94
C SER A 214 -15.39 -37.86 -52.91
N ILE A 215 -14.58 -36.98 -53.51
CA ILE A 215 -14.80 -35.51 -53.50
C ILE A 215 -15.09 -34.95 -54.90
N ASN A 216 -14.70 -35.68 -55.94
CA ASN A 216 -14.75 -35.24 -57.33
C ASN A 216 -15.52 -36.19 -58.27
N GLY A 217 -15.86 -37.42 -57.82
CA GLY A 217 -16.58 -38.41 -58.63
C GLY A 217 -15.66 -39.35 -59.40
N ASP A 218 -16.25 -40.19 -60.26
CA ASP A 218 -15.57 -41.26 -61.02
C ASP A 218 -14.80 -40.76 -62.28
N GLU A 219 -14.39 -39.49 -62.35
CA GLU A 219 -13.59 -38.98 -63.48
C GLU A 219 -12.15 -39.53 -63.45
N ALA A 220 -11.91 -40.54 -64.29
CA ALA A 220 -10.60 -41.14 -64.50
C ALA A 220 -9.63 -40.17 -65.20
N ALA A 221 -8.34 -40.27 -64.87
CA ALA A 221 -7.29 -39.43 -65.45
C ALA A 221 -7.14 -39.65 -66.97
N GLN A 222 -7.38 -38.60 -67.77
CA GLN A 222 -6.90 -38.56 -69.15
C GLN A 222 -5.40 -38.21 -69.22
N PRO A 223 -4.67 -38.63 -70.27
CA PRO A 223 -3.27 -38.25 -70.44
C PRO A 223 -3.12 -36.74 -70.66
N VAL A 224 -2.22 -36.10 -69.91
CA VAL A 224 -1.91 -34.67 -70.07
C VAL A 224 -0.89 -34.49 -71.20
N PRO A 225 -1.07 -33.52 -72.13
CA PRO A 225 -0.07 -33.20 -73.16
C PRO A 225 1.24 -32.66 -72.57
N THR A 226 2.32 -32.77 -73.34
CA THR A 226 3.66 -32.27 -72.99
C THR A 226 3.72 -30.75 -72.85
N PRO A 227 4.42 -30.20 -71.84
CA PRO A 227 4.59 -28.76 -71.69
C PRO A 227 5.79 -28.26 -72.50
N GLU A 228 5.52 -27.55 -73.59
CA GLU A 228 6.49 -26.67 -74.24
C GLU A 228 6.04 -25.21 -74.08
N GLU A 229 6.99 -24.38 -73.67
CA GLU A 229 7.01 -22.91 -73.75
C GLU A 229 5.86 -22.10 -73.14
N GLN A 230 6.12 -21.52 -71.97
CA GLN A 230 6.40 -20.07 -71.93
C GLN A 230 7.23 -19.68 -70.70
N HIS A 231 8.53 -19.46 -70.92
CA HIS A 231 9.35 -18.60 -70.08
C HIS A 231 8.88 -17.15 -70.24
N ARG A 232 8.96 -16.36 -69.15
CA ARG A 232 9.77 -15.13 -69.04
C ARG A 232 9.63 -14.57 -67.63
N GLU A 233 10.71 -14.62 -66.84
CA GLU A 233 11.64 -13.50 -66.57
C GLU A 233 11.10 -12.63 -65.41
N GLU A 234 11.86 -12.26 -64.37
CA GLU A 234 13.31 -12.01 -64.36
C GLU A 234 14.03 -12.45 -63.07
N THR A 235 15.34 -12.63 -63.19
CA THR A 235 16.29 -13.04 -62.15
C THR A 235 17.05 -11.86 -61.54
N THR A 236 17.46 -11.97 -60.27
CA THR A 236 18.84 -11.59 -59.86
C THR A 236 19.34 -12.50 -58.74
N GLN A 237 20.57 -12.99 -58.90
CA GLN A 237 21.34 -13.67 -57.84
C GLN A 237 22.01 -12.64 -56.93
N ASN A 238 22.30 -13.04 -55.68
CA ASN A 238 23.65 -12.88 -55.14
C ASN A 238 23.86 -13.80 -53.93
N GLU A 239 25.05 -14.37 -53.84
CA GLU A 239 25.49 -15.18 -52.71
C GLU A 239 26.14 -14.29 -51.64
N SER A 240 25.76 -14.48 -50.38
CA SER A 240 26.66 -14.24 -49.25
C SER A 240 26.30 -15.18 -48.11
N GLY A 241 27.28 -15.93 -47.63
CA GLY A 241 27.10 -16.79 -46.47
C GLY A 241 27.25 -15.99 -45.18
N GLU A 242 26.21 -15.94 -44.37
CA GLU A 242 26.32 -15.53 -42.97
C GLU A 242 25.84 -16.68 -42.07
N ALA A 243 26.61 -16.95 -41.02
CA ALA A 243 26.24 -17.96 -40.03
C ALA A 243 25.05 -17.46 -39.20
N GLU A 244 24.00 -18.30 -39.08
CA GLU A 244 22.79 -17.98 -38.31
C GLU A 244 23.14 -17.66 -36.83
N ARG A 245 23.25 -16.37 -36.51
CA ARG A 245 23.30 -15.90 -35.12
C ARG A 245 21.91 -16.06 -34.51
N VAL A 246 21.76 -17.08 -33.68
CA VAL A 246 20.53 -17.38 -32.93
C VAL A 246 20.14 -16.18 -32.06
N SER A 247 19.10 -15.45 -32.48
CA SER A 247 18.47 -14.39 -31.70
C SER A 247 17.36 -14.98 -30.83
N TRP A 248 17.55 -14.92 -29.51
CA TRP A 248 16.58 -15.37 -28.51
C TRP A 248 15.55 -14.26 -28.22
N PRO A 249 14.32 -14.60 -27.80
CA PRO A 249 13.19 -13.68 -27.89
C PRO A 249 13.24 -12.50 -26.91
N ALA A 250 12.66 -11.39 -27.36
CA ALA A 250 12.50 -10.16 -26.60
C ALA A 250 11.62 -10.33 -25.33
N PRO A 251 11.67 -9.39 -24.37
CA PRO A 251 10.78 -9.38 -23.22
C PRO A 251 9.31 -9.37 -23.63
N PHE A 252 8.52 -10.28 -23.07
CA PHE A 252 7.07 -10.25 -23.21
C PHE A 252 6.52 -9.01 -22.49
N GLU A 253 5.80 -8.19 -23.24
CA GLU A 253 5.06 -7.05 -22.71
C GLU A 253 3.81 -7.55 -21.97
N MET A 254 3.55 -6.97 -20.80
CA MET A 254 2.22 -7.06 -20.19
C MET A 254 1.27 -6.20 -21.03
N PRO A 255 0.08 -6.69 -21.41
CA PRO A 255 -0.76 -6.03 -22.40
C PRO A 255 -1.31 -4.71 -21.87
N SER A 256 -0.79 -3.60 -22.40
CA SER A 256 -1.43 -2.30 -22.38
C SER A 256 -1.85 -1.95 -23.81
N SER A 257 -3.17 -1.90 -24.03
CA SER A 257 -3.86 -1.74 -25.32
C SER A 257 -3.62 -2.85 -26.38
N LEU A 258 -4.68 -3.13 -27.15
CA LEU A 258 -4.74 -4.21 -28.14
C LEU A 258 -4.31 -3.72 -29.54
N SER A 259 -3.42 -4.47 -30.19
CA SER A 259 -3.30 -4.50 -31.65
C SER A 259 -2.91 -5.91 -32.09
N GLU A 260 -3.80 -6.59 -32.83
CA GLU A 260 -3.52 -7.91 -33.41
C GLU A 260 -2.67 -7.74 -34.67
N ASP A 261 -1.44 -8.26 -34.67
CA ASP A 261 -0.73 -8.61 -35.91
C ASP A 261 0.24 -9.78 -35.66
N ALA A 262 -0.24 -10.98 -35.98
CA ALA A 262 0.42 -12.24 -35.61
C ALA A 262 1.25 -12.84 -36.77
N SER A 263 2.39 -12.23 -37.13
CA SER A 263 3.32 -12.85 -38.08
C SER A 263 4.80 -12.50 -37.90
N THR A 264 5.52 -13.24 -37.04
CA THR A 264 6.92 -13.69 -37.30
C THR A 264 7.41 -14.75 -36.28
N SER A 265 8.41 -15.55 -36.68
CA SER A 265 9.29 -16.41 -35.85
C SER A 265 8.70 -17.39 -34.80
N ASN A 266 7.79 -18.30 -35.20
CA ASN A 266 7.46 -19.51 -34.42
C ASN A 266 7.77 -20.81 -35.22
N GLN A 267 9.02 -21.29 -35.21
CA GLN A 267 9.41 -22.50 -35.97
C GLN A 267 9.35 -23.82 -35.18
N GLY A 268 9.45 -23.77 -33.84
CA GLY A 268 9.42 -24.96 -32.97
C GLY A 268 8.04 -25.57 -32.75
N LEU A 269 7.17 -24.86 -32.03
CA LEU A 269 5.98 -25.39 -31.34
C LEU A 269 4.63 -25.13 -32.05
N LYS A 270 4.61 -25.11 -33.40
CA LYS A 270 3.33 -24.95 -34.12
C LYS A 270 2.45 -26.20 -34.01
N ASN A 271 1.17 -25.96 -33.81
CA ASN A 271 0.08 -26.93 -33.84
C ASN A 271 -0.15 -27.46 -35.27
N ASP A 272 0.03 -28.77 -35.45
CA ASP A 272 -0.04 -29.48 -36.74
C ASP A 272 -1.42 -30.12 -37.00
N PHE A 273 -2.44 -29.88 -36.15
CA PHE A 273 -3.77 -30.51 -36.26
C PHE A 273 -4.78 -29.65 -37.03
N VAL A 274 -5.58 -30.32 -37.88
CA VAL A 274 -6.68 -29.71 -38.64
C VAL A 274 -7.85 -29.31 -37.74
N ARG A 275 -8.07 -30.01 -36.62
CA ARG A 275 -9.03 -29.63 -35.56
C ARG A 275 -8.48 -29.93 -34.17
N ASN A 276 -8.75 -29.03 -33.23
CA ASN A 276 -8.58 -29.26 -31.80
C ASN A 276 -9.94 -29.21 -31.12
N ILE A 277 -10.25 -30.25 -30.34
CA ILE A 277 -11.60 -30.54 -29.86
C ILE A 277 -11.55 -30.73 -28.36
N LEU A 278 -12.39 -29.98 -27.64
CA LEU A 278 -12.67 -30.24 -26.23
C LEU A 278 -13.69 -31.38 -26.16
N TRP A 279 -13.22 -32.59 -25.92
CA TRP A 279 -14.00 -33.82 -25.82
C TRP A 279 -14.23 -34.16 -24.35
N THR A 280 -15.49 -34.18 -23.93
CA THR A 280 -15.90 -34.73 -22.64
C THR A 280 -16.42 -36.14 -22.87
N PHE A 281 -15.75 -37.11 -22.26
CA PHE A 281 -16.14 -38.52 -22.28
C PHE A 281 -16.53 -38.90 -20.85
N GLU A 282 -17.83 -39.06 -20.63
CA GLU A 282 -18.46 -39.17 -19.31
C GLU A 282 -18.11 -38.00 -18.37
N ASP A 283 -17.16 -38.21 -17.47
CA ASP A 283 -16.67 -37.28 -16.44
C ASP A 283 -15.23 -36.80 -16.71
N ILE A 284 -14.64 -37.19 -17.84
CA ILE A 284 -13.26 -36.84 -18.20
C ILE A 284 -13.24 -35.76 -19.28
N HIS A 285 -12.56 -34.64 -19.01
CA HIS A 285 -12.40 -33.53 -19.95
C HIS A 285 -11.04 -33.61 -20.67
N MET A 286 -11.07 -33.80 -22.00
CA MET A 286 -9.87 -33.97 -22.83
C MET A 286 -9.79 -32.89 -23.91
N LEU A 287 -8.60 -32.33 -24.14
CA LEU A 287 -8.29 -31.53 -25.33
C LEU A 287 -7.58 -32.44 -26.35
N VAL A 288 -8.26 -32.75 -27.43
CA VAL A 288 -7.84 -33.77 -28.41
C VAL A 288 -7.59 -33.15 -29.78
N GLY A 289 -6.38 -33.36 -30.31
CA GLY A 289 -6.02 -33.01 -31.69
C GLY A 289 -6.45 -34.12 -32.65
N SER A 290 -7.08 -33.76 -33.77
CA SER A 290 -7.50 -34.73 -34.79
C SER A 290 -7.35 -34.22 -36.23
N ASN A 291 -6.89 -35.12 -37.08
CA ASN A 291 -6.75 -34.93 -38.53
C ASN A 291 -7.77 -35.73 -39.35
N MET A 292 -8.85 -36.25 -38.72
CA MET A 292 -9.86 -37.04 -39.45
C MET A 292 -10.61 -36.19 -40.49
N PRO A 293 -10.68 -36.62 -41.77
CA PRO A 293 -11.58 -36.01 -42.75
C PRO A 293 -13.05 -36.21 -42.35
N ILE A 294 -13.83 -35.13 -42.38
CA ILE A 294 -15.27 -35.15 -42.11
C ILE A 294 -15.95 -34.58 -43.36
N PHE A 295 -16.92 -35.32 -43.88
CA PHE A 295 -17.71 -34.96 -45.06
C PHE A 295 -19.10 -34.54 -44.62
N GLY A 296 -19.80 -33.74 -45.41
CA GLY A 296 -21.12 -33.22 -45.02
C GLY A 296 -21.76 -32.39 -46.12
N GLY A 297 -23.08 -32.27 -46.07
CA GLY A 297 -23.87 -31.49 -47.02
C GLY A 297 -25.10 -32.25 -47.56
N GLY A 298 -26.14 -31.51 -47.92
CA GLY A 298 -27.40 -32.08 -48.38
C GLY A 298 -28.21 -32.69 -47.23
N ARG A 299 -28.51 -33.99 -47.29
CA ARG A 299 -29.38 -34.67 -46.30
C ARG A 299 -28.67 -35.09 -45.00
N TYR A 300 -27.35 -35.05 -44.96
CA TYR A 300 -26.55 -35.52 -43.83
C TYR A 300 -25.55 -34.43 -43.39
N PRO A 301 -25.60 -33.96 -42.12
CA PRO A 301 -24.80 -32.81 -41.69
C PRO A 301 -23.32 -33.12 -41.48
N ALA A 302 -22.98 -34.35 -41.04
CA ALA A 302 -21.60 -34.78 -40.88
C ALA A 302 -21.50 -36.31 -40.97
N VAL A 303 -20.56 -36.83 -41.75
CA VAL A 303 -20.27 -38.27 -41.89
C VAL A 303 -18.76 -38.52 -41.97
N SER A 304 -18.31 -39.69 -41.50
CA SER A 304 -16.95 -40.18 -41.72
C SER A 304 -16.94 -41.25 -42.83
N LEU A 305 -15.95 -41.20 -43.72
CA LEU A 305 -15.78 -42.20 -44.78
C LEU A 305 -14.69 -43.20 -44.39
N ARG A 306 -14.95 -44.49 -44.56
CA ARG A 306 -13.97 -45.56 -44.33
C ARG A 306 -14.03 -46.62 -45.43
N LEU A 307 -12.86 -47.08 -45.84
CA LEU A 307 -12.69 -48.12 -46.85
C LEU A 307 -12.37 -49.47 -46.17
N ARG A 308 -13.07 -50.54 -46.54
CA ARG A 308 -12.87 -51.91 -46.01
C ARG A 308 -12.86 -52.98 -47.08
N ASP A 309 -12.09 -54.03 -46.84
CA ASP A 309 -12.06 -55.24 -47.65
C ASP A 309 -13.27 -56.12 -47.28
N ASN A 310 -14.13 -56.43 -48.25
CA ASN A 310 -15.34 -57.24 -48.05
C ASN A 310 -15.03 -58.66 -47.55
N ASN A 311 -13.80 -59.15 -47.78
CA ASN A 311 -13.35 -60.47 -47.33
C ASN A 311 -12.78 -60.47 -45.89
N LYS A 312 -12.77 -59.32 -45.19
CA LYS A 312 -12.20 -59.17 -43.85
C LYS A 312 -13.26 -58.65 -42.87
N PRO A 313 -13.75 -59.46 -41.92
CA PRO A 313 -14.75 -59.01 -40.94
C PRO A 313 -14.18 -57.89 -40.05
N ILE A 314 -15.08 -57.02 -39.55
CA ILE A 314 -14.73 -55.90 -38.69
C ILE A 314 -14.44 -56.44 -37.29
N ASN A 315 -13.17 -56.67 -36.97
CA ASN A 315 -12.76 -57.10 -35.62
C ASN A 315 -13.01 -56.01 -34.56
N VAL A 316 -13.12 -56.40 -33.29
CA VAL A 316 -13.35 -55.51 -32.13
C VAL A 316 -12.41 -54.29 -32.12
N LEU A 317 -11.11 -54.49 -32.39
CA LEU A 317 -10.13 -53.39 -32.46
C LEU A 317 -10.45 -52.35 -33.55
N THR A 318 -11.04 -52.77 -34.67
CA THR A 318 -11.54 -51.86 -35.71
C THR A 318 -12.80 -51.13 -35.24
N GLY A 319 -13.76 -51.85 -34.66
CA GLY A 319 -15.01 -51.26 -34.19
C GLY A 319 -14.76 -50.15 -33.18
N ILE A 320 -13.90 -50.40 -32.19
CA ILE A 320 -13.47 -49.41 -31.19
C ILE A 320 -12.81 -48.20 -31.86
N ASP A 321 -11.95 -48.42 -32.86
CA ASP A 321 -11.25 -47.34 -33.58
C ASP A 321 -12.21 -46.41 -34.32
N TYR A 322 -13.20 -46.98 -35.03
CA TYR A 322 -14.21 -46.21 -35.77
C TYR A 322 -15.22 -45.51 -34.86
N TRP A 323 -15.61 -46.17 -33.76
CA TRP A 323 -16.48 -45.59 -32.74
C TRP A 323 -15.82 -44.39 -32.05
N LEU A 324 -14.58 -44.54 -31.58
CA LEU A 324 -13.84 -43.46 -30.90
C LEU A 324 -13.55 -42.28 -31.83
N ASP A 325 -13.11 -42.52 -33.07
CA ASP A 325 -12.88 -41.44 -34.04
C ASP A 325 -14.15 -40.62 -34.31
N ASN A 326 -15.31 -41.29 -34.41
CA ASN A 326 -16.58 -40.60 -34.59
C ASN A 326 -17.02 -39.84 -33.32
N LEU A 327 -16.86 -40.42 -32.12
CA LEU A 327 -17.19 -39.74 -30.86
C LEU A 327 -16.33 -38.51 -30.60
N ILE A 328 -15.00 -38.62 -30.77
CA ILE A 328 -14.05 -37.50 -30.59
C ILE A 328 -14.40 -36.36 -31.54
N CYS A 329 -14.80 -36.66 -32.78
CA CYS A 329 -15.14 -35.66 -33.79
C CYS A 329 -16.63 -35.25 -33.82
N ASN A 330 -17.46 -35.74 -32.90
CA ASN A 330 -18.92 -35.54 -32.87
C ASN A 330 -19.62 -35.86 -34.22
N VAL A 331 -19.26 -36.99 -34.83
CA VAL A 331 -19.80 -37.45 -36.11
C VAL A 331 -20.92 -38.48 -35.87
N PRO A 332 -22.17 -38.23 -36.29
CA PRO A 332 -23.30 -39.10 -36.00
C PRO A 332 -23.33 -40.39 -36.84
N GLU A 333 -22.74 -40.40 -38.04
CA GLU A 333 -22.83 -41.51 -39.00
C GLU A 333 -21.49 -41.86 -39.65
N LEU A 334 -21.27 -43.15 -39.84
CA LEU A 334 -20.17 -43.78 -40.56
C LEU A 334 -20.66 -44.29 -41.92
N VAL A 335 -19.93 -43.97 -42.98
CA VAL A 335 -20.13 -44.52 -44.33
C VAL A 335 -19.01 -45.51 -44.63
N MET A 336 -19.38 -46.79 -44.66
CA MET A 336 -18.50 -47.91 -44.96
C MET A 336 -18.55 -48.25 -46.45
N CYS A 337 -17.43 -48.04 -47.16
CA CYS A 337 -17.25 -48.49 -48.54
C CYS A 337 -16.54 -49.85 -48.53
N PHE A 338 -17.20 -50.90 -49.00
CA PHE A 338 -16.61 -52.22 -49.14
C PHE A 338 -15.97 -52.40 -50.52
N HIS A 339 -14.81 -53.05 -50.58
CA HIS A 339 -14.11 -53.39 -51.81
C HIS A 339 -13.63 -54.84 -51.81
N VAL A 340 -13.36 -55.41 -52.99
CA VAL A 340 -12.59 -56.66 -53.16
C VAL A 340 -11.40 -56.34 -54.04
N ASN A 341 -10.17 -56.57 -53.53
CA ASN A 341 -8.92 -56.29 -54.26
C ASN A 341 -8.85 -54.87 -54.88
N GLY A 342 -9.36 -53.83 -54.21
CA GLY A 342 -9.42 -52.45 -54.70
C GLY A 342 -10.66 -52.08 -55.51
N ILE A 343 -11.51 -53.05 -55.88
CA ILE A 343 -12.73 -52.80 -56.66
C ILE A 343 -13.93 -52.56 -55.73
N VAL A 344 -14.55 -51.38 -55.80
CA VAL A 344 -15.73 -50.99 -55.00
C VAL A 344 -16.89 -51.98 -55.22
N GLN A 345 -17.52 -52.43 -54.13
CA GLN A 345 -18.63 -53.38 -54.13
C GLN A 345 -19.95 -52.73 -53.69
N LYS A 346 -19.99 -52.19 -52.47
CA LYS A 346 -21.20 -51.61 -51.86
C LYS A 346 -20.85 -50.50 -50.86
N TYR A 347 -21.82 -49.64 -50.60
CA TYR A 347 -21.80 -48.65 -49.51
C TYR A 347 -22.82 -49.01 -48.44
N GLU A 348 -22.44 -48.87 -47.18
CA GLU A 348 -23.28 -49.11 -46.02
C GLU A 348 -23.22 -47.90 -45.08
N MET A 349 -24.38 -47.40 -44.65
CA MET A 349 -24.50 -46.32 -43.68
C MET A 349 -24.76 -46.95 -42.30
N ILE A 350 -23.90 -46.65 -41.33
CA ILE A 350 -23.96 -47.19 -39.97
C ILE A 350 -23.96 -46.00 -39.02
N LYS A 351 -24.93 -45.89 -38.11
CA LYS A 351 -24.88 -44.82 -37.11
C LYS A 351 -23.76 -45.09 -36.12
N THR A 352 -23.18 -44.03 -35.55
CA THR A 352 -22.12 -44.17 -34.53
C THR A 352 -22.60 -44.94 -33.29
N GLU A 353 -23.88 -44.86 -32.94
CA GLU A 353 -24.50 -45.64 -31.85
C GLU A 353 -24.58 -47.16 -32.11
N ASP A 354 -24.62 -47.58 -33.38
CA ASP A 354 -24.75 -48.99 -33.78
C ASP A 354 -23.39 -49.71 -33.93
N ILE A 355 -22.29 -48.97 -34.10
CA ILE A 355 -20.93 -49.52 -34.31
C ILE A 355 -20.53 -50.58 -33.25
N PRO A 356 -20.78 -50.39 -31.93
CA PRO A 356 -20.41 -51.38 -30.92
C PRO A 356 -21.15 -52.72 -31.01
N ASN A 357 -22.25 -52.78 -31.77
CA ASN A 357 -23.10 -53.97 -31.91
C ASN A 357 -22.90 -54.70 -33.25
N LEU A 358 -21.98 -54.24 -34.12
CA LEU A 358 -21.71 -54.85 -35.42
C LEU A 358 -21.24 -56.31 -35.32
N GLU A 359 -21.66 -57.12 -36.30
CA GLU A 359 -21.28 -58.53 -36.39
C GLU A 359 -19.75 -58.71 -36.41
N ASN A 360 -19.25 -59.61 -35.56
CA ASN A 360 -17.81 -59.87 -35.33
C ASN A 360 -17.03 -58.71 -34.66
N SER A 361 -17.70 -57.59 -34.35
CA SER A 361 -17.13 -56.42 -33.68
C SER A 361 -17.72 -56.12 -32.31
N ASN A 362 -18.56 -56.99 -31.74
CA ASN A 362 -19.29 -56.67 -30.51
C ASN A 362 -18.34 -56.30 -29.35
N PHE A 363 -18.51 -55.10 -28.77
CA PHE A 363 -17.79 -54.66 -27.58
C PHE A 363 -18.67 -53.84 -26.64
N SER A 364 -18.42 -53.94 -25.33
CA SER A 364 -19.10 -53.14 -24.33
C SER A 364 -18.50 -51.74 -24.25
N THR A 365 -19.30 -50.72 -24.56
CA THR A 365 -18.94 -49.31 -24.41
C THR A 365 -18.65 -48.93 -22.95
N LYS A 366 -19.32 -49.59 -21.99
CA LYS A 366 -19.05 -49.46 -20.55
C LYS A 366 -17.63 -49.91 -20.20
N VAL A 367 -17.15 -51.03 -20.76
CA VAL A 367 -15.76 -51.47 -20.52
C VAL A 367 -14.74 -50.47 -21.07
N ILE A 368 -15.02 -49.79 -22.20
CA ILE A 368 -14.15 -48.70 -22.69
C ILE A 368 -14.15 -47.50 -21.74
N LYS A 369 -15.28 -47.17 -21.11
CA LYS A 369 -15.36 -46.18 -20.02
C LYS A 369 -14.51 -46.62 -18.83
N ASP A 370 -14.67 -47.85 -18.35
CA ASP A 370 -13.92 -48.38 -17.20
C ASP A 370 -12.41 -48.31 -17.47
N ILE A 371 -11.97 -48.66 -18.68
CA ILE A 371 -10.57 -48.53 -19.12
C ILE A 371 -10.10 -47.08 -19.09
N ALA A 372 -10.91 -46.14 -19.60
CA ALA A 372 -10.57 -44.71 -19.59
C ALA A 372 -10.38 -44.18 -18.16
N GLN A 373 -11.34 -44.45 -17.27
CA GLN A 373 -11.31 -44.03 -15.87
C GLN A 373 -10.17 -44.70 -15.10
N ASN A 374 -9.96 -46.01 -15.26
CA ASN A 374 -8.87 -46.73 -14.58
C ASN A 374 -7.48 -46.26 -15.03
N ILE A 375 -7.25 -46.04 -16.33
CA ILE A 375 -5.98 -45.51 -16.83
C ILE A 375 -5.75 -44.09 -16.28
N LEU A 376 -6.77 -43.23 -16.32
CA LEU A 376 -6.63 -41.85 -15.84
C LEU A 376 -6.39 -41.79 -14.32
N SER A 377 -7.12 -42.58 -13.53
CA SER A 377 -6.92 -42.68 -12.08
C SER A 377 -5.53 -43.23 -11.74
N PHE A 378 -5.07 -44.27 -12.44
CA PHE A 378 -3.71 -44.79 -12.29
C PHE A 378 -2.65 -43.72 -12.61
N LEU A 379 -2.79 -42.99 -13.71
CA LEU A 379 -1.85 -41.92 -14.07
C LEU A 379 -1.90 -40.76 -13.07
N LYS A 380 -3.09 -40.28 -12.66
CA LYS A 380 -3.23 -39.20 -11.66
C LYS A 380 -2.67 -39.59 -10.29
N ALA A 381 -2.80 -40.85 -9.88
CA ALA A 381 -2.29 -41.35 -8.60
C ALA A 381 -0.77 -41.56 -8.59
N ASN A 382 -0.14 -41.91 -9.72
CA ASN A 382 1.28 -42.25 -9.78
C ASN A 382 2.16 -41.14 -10.39
N CYS A 383 1.62 -40.26 -11.24
CA CYS A 383 2.32 -39.06 -11.71
C CYS A 383 2.25 -37.95 -10.64
N THR A 384 2.83 -38.18 -9.46
CA THR A 384 2.63 -37.33 -8.27
C THR A 384 3.37 -36.00 -8.30
N LYS A 385 4.46 -35.89 -9.06
CA LYS A 385 5.34 -34.71 -9.11
C LYS A 385 5.02 -33.85 -10.34
N GLU A 386 4.80 -32.55 -10.13
CA GLU A 386 4.65 -31.59 -11.23
C GLU A 386 5.98 -31.35 -11.95
N GLY A 387 5.91 -31.11 -13.26
CA GLY A 387 7.10 -30.89 -14.07
C GLY A 387 7.93 -32.14 -14.39
N HIS A 388 7.59 -33.30 -13.82
CA HIS A 388 8.20 -34.58 -14.15
C HIS A 388 7.68 -35.13 -15.49
N THR A 389 8.52 -35.90 -16.15
CA THR A 389 8.16 -36.70 -17.33
C THR A 389 8.16 -38.17 -16.97
N TYR A 390 7.04 -38.82 -17.19
CA TYR A 390 6.86 -40.25 -16.95
C TYR A 390 6.76 -41.00 -18.28
N TRP A 391 7.21 -42.26 -18.30
CA TRP A 391 7.14 -43.13 -19.47
C TRP A 391 6.25 -44.34 -19.20
N LEU A 392 5.08 -44.36 -19.84
CA LEU A 392 4.15 -45.48 -19.81
C LEU A 392 4.53 -46.50 -20.89
N PHE A 393 4.93 -47.70 -20.47
CA PHE A 393 5.44 -48.75 -21.35
C PHE A 393 4.73 -50.10 -21.15
N LYS A 394 4.33 -50.70 -22.28
CA LYS A 394 3.82 -52.08 -22.39
C LYS A 394 4.59 -52.78 -23.50
N ALA A 395 5.29 -53.86 -23.19
CA ALA A 395 5.99 -54.66 -24.21
C ALA A 395 4.99 -55.42 -25.12
N SER A 396 5.39 -55.70 -26.36
CA SER A 396 4.55 -56.44 -27.31
C SER A 396 4.27 -57.86 -26.78
N GLY A 397 3.00 -58.24 -26.68
CA GLY A 397 2.57 -59.53 -26.12
C GLY A 397 2.63 -59.63 -24.59
N SER A 398 3.09 -58.59 -23.88
CA SER A 398 3.05 -58.54 -22.41
C SER A 398 1.66 -58.15 -21.90
N ASP A 399 1.31 -58.68 -20.73
CA ASP A 399 0.13 -58.31 -19.94
C ASP A 399 0.45 -57.31 -18.80
N ILE A 400 1.71 -56.84 -18.71
CA ILE A 400 2.16 -55.89 -17.69
C ILE A 400 2.37 -54.52 -18.34
N VAL A 401 1.85 -53.47 -17.70
CA VAL A 401 2.14 -52.06 -18.05
C VAL A 401 2.95 -51.43 -16.90
N LYS A 402 4.04 -50.74 -17.24
CA LYS A 402 4.92 -50.06 -16.29
C LYS A 402 4.93 -48.56 -16.57
N LEU A 403 5.05 -47.75 -15.53
CA LEU A 403 5.20 -46.31 -15.59
C LEU A 403 6.50 -45.93 -14.88
N TYR A 404 7.47 -45.40 -15.62
CA TYR A 404 8.79 -45.00 -15.10
C TYR A 404 8.87 -43.47 -14.94
N ASP A 405 9.36 -42.95 -13.82
CA ASP A 405 9.68 -41.52 -13.65
C ASP A 405 11.03 -41.21 -14.33
N LEU A 406 10.99 -40.76 -15.60
CA LEU A 406 12.21 -40.47 -16.37
C LEU A 406 12.99 -39.28 -15.82
N THR A 407 12.34 -38.36 -15.11
CA THR A 407 13.02 -37.22 -14.50
C THR A 407 13.88 -37.69 -13.33
N THR A 408 13.32 -38.44 -12.38
CA THR A 408 14.11 -38.99 -11.26
C THR A 408 15.17 -40.00 -11.72
N LEU A 409 14.88 -40.84 -12.72
CA LEU A 409 15.89 -41.75 -13.29
C LEU A 409 17.04 -41.03 -14.02
N CYS A 410 16.84 -39.80 -14.50
CA CYS A 410 17.91 -39.01 -15.09
C CYS A 410 18.75 -38.29 -14.02
N GLU A 411 18.16 -37.89 -12.88
CA GLU A 411 18.87 -37.27 -11.75
C GLU A 411 19.91 -38.20 -11.10
N GLU A 412 19.72 -39.52 -11.22
CA GLU A 412 20.65 -40.57 -10.76
C GLU A 412 21.88 -40.76 -11.68
N THR A 413 21.90 -40.14 -12.87
CA THR A 413 23.04 -40.20 -13.81
C THR A 413 24.00 -39.02 -13.62
N GLU A 414 25.28 -39.21 -13.96
CA GLU A 414 26.31 -38.18 -13.76
C GLU A 414 26.02 -36.89 -14.58
N ASP A 415 25.36 -37.02 -15.74
CA ASP A 415 24.99 -35.92 -16.65
C ASP A 415 23.55 -35.40 -16.44
N LYS A 416 23.31 -34.74 -15.29
CA LYS A 416 21.99 -34.21 -14.86
C LYS A 416 21.26 -33.27 -15.85
N TYR A 417 21.92 -32.81 -16.92
CA TYR A 417 21.41 -31.80 -17.86
C TYR A 417 21.08 -32.33 -19.26
N GLN A 418 21.05 -33.66 -19.45
CA GLN A 418 20.69 -34.28 -20.75
C GLN A 418 19.19 -34.55 -20.93
N ASN A 419 18.33 -34.31 -19.94
CA ASN A 419 16.90 -34.57 -20.09
C ASN A 419 16.25 -33.58 -21.11
N PRO A 420 15.79 -34.05 -22.28
CA PRO A 420 15.29 -33.19 -23.36
C PRO A 420 13.89 -32.62 -23.08
N PHE A 421 13.20 -33.12 -22.05
CA PHE A 421 11.86 -32.68 -21.67
C PHE A 421 11.85 -31.50 -20.71
N THR A 422 12.94 -31.32 -19.95
CA THR A 422 13.05 -30.33 -18.88
C THR A 422 12.75 -28.90 -19.36
N MET A 423 13.34 -28.48 -20.48
CA MET A 423 13.19 -27.13 -21.00
C MET A 423 11.78 -26.84 -21.57
N PRO A 424 11.18 -27.68 -22.44
CA PRO A 424 9.78 -27.52 -22.85
C PRO A 424 8.79 -27.48 -21.68
N VAL A 425 8.97 -28.37 -20.69
CA VAL A 425 8.09 -28.44 -19.52
C VAL A 425 8.23 -27.19 -18.65
N ALA A 426 9.45 -26.73 -18.35
CA ALA A 426 9.68 -25.50 -17.57
C ALA A 426 9.08 -24.26 -18.26
N ILE A 427 9.24 -24.12 -19.58
CA ILE A 427 8.62 -23.02 -20.35
C ILE A 427 7.09 -23.07 -20.26
N LEU A 428 6.48 -24.25 -20.31
CA LEU A 428 5.03 -24.38 -20.23
C LEU A 428 4.51 -24.10 -18.81
N LEU A 429 5.20 -24.58 -17.76
CA LEU A 429 4.90 -24.21 -16.36
C LEU A 429 4.93 -22.69 -16.17
N TYR A 430 5.97 -22.02 -16.67
CA TYR A 430 6.10 -20.57 -16.65
C TYR A 430 4.93 -19.87 -17.37
N LYS A 431 4.57 -20.31 -18.58
CA LYS A 431 3.51 -19.65 -19.37
C LYS A 431 2.10 -19.89 -18.83
N VAL A 432 1.82 -21.07 -18.29
CA VAL A 432 0.58 -21.34 -17.55
C VAL A 432 0.50 -20.43 -16.32
N ALA A 433 1.58 -20.31 -15.55
CA ALA A 433 1.65 -19.37 -14.42
C ALA A 433 1.43 -17.91 -14.84
N CYS A 434 2.07 -17.41 -15.92
CA CYS A 434 1.82 -16.07 -16.47
C CYS A 434 0.35 -15.84 -16.78
N ASN A 435 -0.30 -16.78 -17.48
CA ASN A 435 -1.69 -16.64 -17.90
C ASN A 435 -2.66 -16.65 -16.71
N MET A 436 -2.41 -17.52 -15.73
CA MET A 436 -3.15 -17.51 -14.46
C MET A 436 -2.94 -16.19 -13.70
N MET A 437 -1.76 -15.56 -13.80
CA MET A 437 -1.49 -14.24 -13.24
C MET A 437 -2.18 -13.09 -14.01
N LEU A 438 -2.38 -13.20 -15.33
CA LEU A 438 -3.12 -12.21 -16.13
C LEU A 438 -4.63 -12.22 -15.82
N LYS A 439 -5.19 -13.37 -15.45
CA LYS A 439 -6.57 -13.49 -14.93
C LYS A 439 -6.76 -12.92 -13.51
N LYS A 440 -5.79 -12.11 -13.02
CA LYS A 440 -5.64 -11.53 -11.65
C LYS A 440 -6.93 -10.99 -11.01
N ASN A 441 -7.86 -10.45 -11.81
CA ASN A 441 -9.10 -9.86 -11.32
C ASN A 441 -10.14 -10.90 -10.83
N GLN A 442 -9.90 -12.21 -11.00
CA GLN A 442 -10.77 -13.27 -10.48
C GLN A 442 -10.00 -14.28 -9.61
N ASN A 443 -10.06 -14.05 -8.30
CA ASN A 443 -9.74 -14.95 -7.18
C ASN A 443 -8.25 -15.19 -6.84
N ARG A 444 -7.84 -14.66 -5.66
CA ARG A 444 -6.62 -15.00 -4.91
C ARG A 444 -6.42 -16.52 -4.66
N LYS A 445 -7.48 -17.32 -4.79
CA LYS A 445 -7.49 -18.79 -4.65
C LYS A 445 -6.42 -19.50 -5.49
N HIS A 446 -5.99 -18.93 -6.62
CA HIS A 446 -5.00 -19.54 -7.50
C HIS A 446 -3.53 -19.22 -7.16
N TYR A 447 -3.24 -18.31 -6.23
CA TYR A 447 -1.87 -17.85 -5.95
C TYR A 447 -0.96 -18.98 -5.46
N GLY A 448 -1.50 -19.94 -4.70
CA GLY A 448 -0.77 -21.13 -4.28
C GLY A 448 -0.32 -21.98 -5.46
N THR A 449 -1.23 -22.28 -6.39
CA THR A 449 -0.90 -23.03 -7.63
C THR A 449 0.12 -22.27 -8.48
N ILE A 450 -0.05 -20.96 -8.67
CA ILE A 450 0.90 -20.14 -9.45
C ILE A 450 2.30 -20.20 -8.81
N ARG A 451 2.40 -20.07 -7.48
CA ARG A 451 3.66 -20.22 -6.75
C ARG A 451 4.31 -21.58 -7.00
N THR A 452 3.56 -22.67 -6.89
CA THR A 452 4.08 -24.04 -7.10
C THR A 452 4.58 -24.23 -8.54
N LEU A 453 3.82 -23.79 -9.55
CA LEU A 453 4.23 -23.85 -10.96
C LEU A 453 5.54 -23.08 -11.21
N LEU A 454 5.70 -21.88 -10.62
CA LEU A 454 6.91 -21.05 -10.77
C LEU A 454 8.12 -21.62 -10.03
N LEU A 455 7.93 -22.15 -8.81
CA LEU A 455 9.00 -22.82 -8.07
C LEU A 455 9.49 -24.09 -8.79
N ASN A 456 8.57 -24.87 -9.34
CA ASN A 456 8.91 -26.05 -10.15
C ASN A 456 9.62 -25.66 -11.46
N CYS A 457 9.18 -24.57 -12.12
CA CYS A 457 9.89 -24.00 -13.27
C CYS A 457 11.35 -23.62 -12.93
N VAL A 458 11.59 -22.89 -11.82
CA VAL A 458 12.94 -22.49 -11.42
C VAL A 458 13.79 -23.70 -11.01
N LYS A 459 13.20 -24.70 -10.33
CA LYS A 459 13.91 -25.93 -9.92
C LYS A 459 14.39 -26.78 -11.11
N LEU A 460 13.62 -26.80 -12.21
CA LEU A 460 13.96 -27.57 -13.41
C LEU A 460 15.06 -26.92 -14.27
N LEU A 461 15.27 -25.60 -14.17
CA LEU A 461 16.17 -24.88 -15.06
C LEU A 461 17.57 -24.71 -14.47
N ASP A 462 18.59 -24.92 -15.30
CA ASP A 462 19.97 -24.57 -14.94
C ASP A 462 20.17 -23.05 -14.90
N LYS A 463 20.79 -22.56 -13.81
CA LYS A 463 21.02 -21.14 -13.54
C LYS A 463 21.99 -20.48 -14.52
N GLY A 464 22.92 -21.24 -15.12
CA GLY A 464 23.86 -20.73 -16.10
C GLY A 464 23.29 -20.67 -17.52
N ARG A 465 22.50 -21.66 -17.92
CA ARG A 465 21.96 -21.80 -19.29
C ARG A 465 20.69 -20.98 -19.54
N HIS A 466 19.83 -20.79 -18.53
CA HIS A 466 18.48 -20.21 -18.74
C HIS A 466 18.14 -18.99 -17.85
N PRO A 467 19.04 -17.99 -17.71
CA PRO A 467 18.87 -16.87 -16.77
C PRO A 467 17.64 -16.01 -17.03
N GLN A 468 17.21 -15.83 -18.29
CA GLN A 468 16.06 -14.99 -18.65
C GLN A 468 14.74 -15.51 -18.04
N ILE A 469 14.50 -16.82 -18.11
CA ILE A 469 13.27 -17.43 -17.57
C ILE A 469 13.32 -17.42 -16.04
N ILE A 470 14.48 -17.73 -15.45
CA ILE A 470 14.67 -17.74 -13.99
C ILE A 470 14.48 -16.34 -13.39
N ALA A 471 15.04 -15.29 -14.01
CA ALA A 471 14.84 -13.92 -13.57
C ALA A 471 13.36 -13.51 -13.64
N SER A 472 12.68 -13.82 -14.75
CA SER A 472 11.27 -13.51 -14.95
C SER A 472 10.34 -14.29 -14.01
N ALA A 473 10.66 -15.55 -13.71
CA ALA A 473 9.91 -16.38 -12.77
C ALA A 473 10.03 -15.87 -11.33
N ASN A 474 11.23 -15.45 -10.92
CA ASN A 474 11.46 -14.83 -9.61
C ASN A 474 10.77 -13.46 -9.50
N TYR A 475 10.77 -12.65 -10.56
CA TYR A 475 9.98 -11.42 -10.59
C TYR A 475 8.48 -11.70 -10.38
N MET A 476 7.89 -12.68 -11.08
CA MET A 476 6.49 -13.06 -10.85
C MET A 476 6.22 -13.65 -9.46
N LEU A 477 7.14 -14.44 -8.89
CA LEU A 477 7.03 -14.91 -7.51
C LEU A 477 6.96 -13.74 -6.51
N SER A 478 7.70 -12.66 -6.77
CA SER A 478 7.62 -11.41 -5.99
C SER A 478 6.31 -10.63 -6.20
N GLU A 479 5.65 -10.79 -7.35
CA GLU A 479 4.36 -10.16 -7.70
C GLU A 479 3.13 -10.83 -7.07
N LEU A 480 3.26 -12.06 -6.57
CA LEU A 480 2.22 -12.72 -5.77
C LEU A 480 2.01 -12.02 -4.42
N PHE A 481 3.04 -11.35 -3.91
CA PHE A 481 3.01 -10.53 -2.71
C PHE A 481 2.67 -9.09 -3.11
N GLN A 482 1.37 -8.77 -3.04
CA GLN A 482 0.89 -7.40 -3.16
C GLN A 482 1.45 -6.59 -1.97
N LEU A 483 2.23 -5.55 -2.30
CA LEU A 483 2.82 -4.62 -1.33
C LEU A 483 1.91 -3.41 -1.06
N ASP A 484 0.98 -3.14 -1.98
CA ASP A 484 0.13 -1.95 -2.01
C ASP A 484 -1.27 -2.19 -1.37
N GLU A 485 -1.40 -3.12 -0.40
CA GLU A 485 -2.68 -3.28 0.33
C GLU A 485 -2.93 -2.06 1.23
N PRO A 486 -4.04 -1.31 1.06
CA PRO A 486 -4.30 -0.13 1.88
C PRO A 486 -4.52 -0.53 3.34
N LYS A 487 -3.87 0.20 4.27
CA LYS A 487 -4.11 0.07 5.71
C LYS A 487 -5.62 0.26 5.95
N LYS A 488 -6.30 -0.76 6.47
CA LYS A 488 -7.66 -0.60 6.99
C LYS A 488 -7.59 0.35 8.19
N GLU A 489 -8.12 1.55 8.05
CA GLU A 489 -8.16 2.51 9.16
C GLU A 489 -8.94 1.91 10.34
N GLY A 490 -8.28 1.86 11.49
CA GLY A 490 -8.84 1.33 12.74
C GLY A 490 -9.85 2.30 13.36
N GLY A 491 -11.02 2.42 12.76
CA GLY A 491 -12.17 3.08 13.38
C GLY A 491 -12.92 2.12 14.30
N GLY A 492 -12.71 2.23 15.60
CA GLY A 492 -13.43 1.44 16.61
C GLY A 492 -12.81 1.53 18.01
N GLU A 493 -13.41 2.34 18.87
CA GLU A 493 -13.10 2.39 20.30
C GLU A 493 -13.39 1.04 20.96
N PHE A 494 -12.46 0.48 21.75
CA PHE A 494 -12.74 -0.39 22.90
C PHE A 494 -11.59 -0.27 23.92
N PRO A 495 -11.80 -0.55 25.22
CA PRO A 495 -11.25 0.29 26.28
C PRO A 495 -10.14 -0.36 27.12
N LEU A 496 -9.52 0.47 27.96
CA LEU A 496 -8.48 0.10 28.93
C LEU A 496 -8.95 -0.89 30.00
N ASN A 497 -8.29 -2.05 30.03
CA ASN A 497 -7.88 -2.86 31.20
C ASN A 497 -6.95 -3.96 30.65
N GLY A 498 -5.88 -4.43 31.28
CA GLY A 498 -5.52 -4.41 32.69
C GLY A 498 -5.19 -5.84 33.13
N ASN A 499 -3.92 -6.24 33.02
CA ASN A 499 -3.27 -7.50 33.48
C ASN A 499 -4.08 -8.82 33.49
N SER A 500 -3.64 -9.81 32.69
CA SER A 500 -3.43 -11.19 33.18
C SER A 500 -2.57 -12.04 32.25
N ASP A 501 -2.00 -13.09 32.84
CA ASP A 501 -1.07 -14.08 32.28
C ASP A 501 -1.73 -15.17 31.40
N GLU A 502 -0.87 -16.00 30.78
CA GLU A 502 -1.09 -17.42 30.40
C GLU A 502 -2.16 -17.81 29.34
N SER A 503 -1.66 -18.45 28.27
CA SER A 503 -2.14 -19.70 27.63
C SER A 503 -3.62 -19.92 27.25
N TYR A 504 -3.89 -20.12 25.94
CA TYR A 504 -4.91 -21.00 25.35
C TYR A 504 -4.62 -21.14 23.83
N SER A 505 -3.90 -22.18 23.39
CA SER A 505 -4.38 -23.48 22.87
C SER A 505 -5.17 -23.42 21.55
N GLU A 506 -4.66 -24.14 20.54
CA GLU A 506 -5.35 -24.49 19.30
C GLU A 506 -6.57 -25.39 19.59
N GLU A 507 -7.67 -25.24 18.84
CA GLU A 507 -8.44 -26.30 18.14
C GLU A 507 -9.79 -25.75 17.59
N GLU A 508 -10.59 -26.65 16.98
CA GLU A 508 -11.91 -26.45 16.33
C GLU A 508 -11.90 -25.87 14.88
N GLU A 509 -12.52 -26.49 13.86
CA GLU A 509 -13.26 -27.78 13.80
C GLU A 509 -13.30 -28.33 12.34
N GLU A 510 -12.93 -29.59 12.10
CA GLU A 510 -13.41 -30.41 10.96
C GLU A 510 -14.30 -31.53 11.56
N MET A 511 -15.62 -31.46 11.36
CA MET A 511 -16.60 -32.42 11.89
C MET A 511 -16.43 -33.85 11.29
N PRO A 512 -16.42 -34.91 12.11
CA PRO A 512 -16.48 -36.29 11.64
C PRO A 512 -17.89 -36.91 11.82
N ASP A 513 -18.49 -37.43 10.75
CA ASP A 513 -19.65 -38.32 10.84
C ASP A 513 -19.20 -39.80 10.79
N SER A 514 -19.65 -40.59 11.78
CA SER A 514 -19.55 -42.08 11.87
C SER A 514 -20.44 -42.77 10.81
N ASP A 515 -20.38 -44.07 10.48
CA ASP A 515 -19.80 -45.30 11.06
C ASP A 515 -19.45 -46.30 9.88
N GLU A 516 -18.94 -47.53 9.98
CA GLU A 516 -18.72 -48.49 11.08
C GLU A 516 -17.51 -49.43 10.79
N ASN A 517 -16.96 -50.05 11.84
CA ASN A 517 -16.25 -51.34 11.92
C ASN A 517 -15.31 -51.85 10.81
N GLY A 518 -14.03 -52.06 11.19
CA GLY A 518 -13.05 -52.78 10.37
C GLY A 518 -11.71 -53.11 11.07
N SER A 519 -11.76 -53.83 12.20
CA SER A 519 -10.65 -54.49 12.94
C SER A 519 -9.19 -54.01 12.72
N TYR A 520 -8.58 -53.55 13.81
CA TYR A 520 -7.13 -53.31 13.95
C TYR A 520 -6.28 -54.51 13.47
N SER A 521 -5.40 -54.30 12.49
CA SER A 521 -4.23 -55.15 12.24
C SER A 521 -2.99 -54.28 12.16
N THR A 522 -2.17 -54.33 13.20
CA THR A 522 -0.92 -53.58 13.33
C THR A 522 0.13 -54.11 12.35
N SER A 523 0.31 -53.42 11.23
CA SER A 523 1.51 -53.53 10.39
C SER A 523 2.06 -52.13 10.12
N SER A 524 3.11 -51.78 10.86
CA SER A 524 3.90 -50.57 10.61
C SER A 524 4.77 -50.76 9.38
N ASP A 525 4.31 -50.27 8.24
CA ASP A 525 5.16 -49.96 7.08
C ASP A 525 5.01 -48.47 6.74
N PRO A 526 6.10 -47.69 6.61
CA PRO A 526 6.03 -46.33 6.09
C PRO A 526 5.62 -46.35 4.61
N ALA A 527 4.88 -45.33 4.16
CA ALA A 527 4.43 -45.24 2.77
C ALA A 527 5.63 -45.21 1.80
N ASP A 528 5.61 -46.12 0.83
CA ASP A 528 6.75 -46.49 -0.04
C ASP A 528 6.87 -45.55 -1.27
N ASP A 529 6.83 -44.24 -1.01
CA ASP A 529 6.75 -43.15 -2.03
C ASP A 529 8.02 -42.99 -2.89
N ASN A 530 9.08 -43.77 -2.62
CA ASN A 530 10.36 -43.69 -3.33
C ASN A 530 10.46 -44.61 -4.57
N LYS A 531 9.37 -45.28 -4.97
CA LYS A 531 9.38 -46.16 -6.15
C LYS A 531 9.30 -45.36 -7.45
N ALA A 532 10.44 -45.21 -8.13
CA ALA A 532 10.53 -44.63 -9.49
C ALA A 532 9.80 -45.43 -10.59
N VAL A 533 9.14 -46.55 -10.25
CA VAL A 533 8.37 -47.41 -11.17
C VAL A 533 7.05 -47.86 -10.56
N ALA A 534 5.94 -47.46 -11.16
CA ALA A 534 4.60 -47.99 -10.87
C ALA A 534 4.21 -49.07 -11.90
N VAL A 535 3.37 -50.04 -11.49
CA VAL A 535 3.05 -51.23 -12.30
C VAL A 535 1.58 -51.63 -12.23
N ILE A 536 0.94 -51.75 -13.40
CA ILE A 536 -0.32 -52.47 -13.61
C ILE A 536 0.04 -53.95 -13.84
N LYS A 537 -0.47 -54.85 -12.99
CA LYS A 537 0.00 -56.25 -12.92
C LYS A 537 -0.62 -57.11 -14.01
N SER A 538 -1.86 -56.83 -14.40
CA SER A 538 -2.50 -57.41 -15.58
C SER A 538 -3.28 -56.33 -16.33
N VAL A 539 -3.30 -56.37 -17.65
CA VAL A 539 -4.05 -55.41 -18.45
C VAL A 539 -5.57 -55.62 -18.29
N GLY A 540 -6.00 -56.84 -17.97
CA GLY A 540 -7.39 -57.14 -17.64
C GLY A 540 -7.92 -56.33 -16.45
N GLU A 541 -7.03 -55.86 -15.56
CA GLU A 541 -7.39 -55.01 -14.41
C GLU A 541 -8.01 -53.67 -14.83
N LEU A 542 -7.66 -53.16 -16.02
CA LEU A 542 -8.22 -51.92 -16.56
C LEU A 542 -9.69 -52.06 -16.99
N SER A 543 -10.15 -53.29 -17.25
CA SER A 543 -11.52 -53.58 -17.71
C SER A 543 -12.51 -53.81 -16.55
N VAL A 544 -12.08 -53.63 -15.30
CA VAL A 544 -12.89 -53.84 -14.10
C VAL A 544 -13.33 -52.47 -13.54
N PRO A 545 -14.64 -52.20 -13.37
CA PRO A 545 -15.12 -50.94 -12.81
C PRO A 545 -14.45 -50.58 -11.48
N GLU A 546 -14.09 -49.32 -11.31
CA GLU A 546 -13.54 -48.73 -10.07
C GLU A 546 -12.31 -49.42 -9.45
N LYS A 547 -11.57 -50.25 -10.19
CA LYS A 547 -10.44 -51.01 -9.61
C LYS A 547 -9.31 -50.11 -9.09
N TYR A 548 -9.03 -49.00 -9.77
CA TYR A 548 -8.08 -47.98 -9.32
C TYR A 548 -8.85 -46.82 -8.68
N LYS A 549 -9.31 -47.01 -7.43
CA LYS A 549 -9.91 -45.92 -6.66
C LYS A 549 -8.87 -44.84 -6.38
N SER A 550 -9.23 -43.58 -6.64
CA SER A 550 -8.41 -42.41 -6.29
C SER A 550 -8.48 -42.18 -4.77
N THR A 551 -7.82 -43.03 -4.00
CA THR A 551 -7.74 -42.93 -2.52
C THR A 551 -7.16 -41.61 -2.04
N HIS A 552 -6.37 -40.97 -2.89
CA HIS A 552 -6.08 -39.55 -2.77
C HIS A 552 -7.03 -38.78 -3.69
N GLN A 553 -8.00 -38.08 -3.10
CA GLN A 553 -8.20 -36.72 -3.58
C GLN A 553 -6.84 -36.05 -3.45
N ILE A 554 -6.30 -35.50 -4.54
CA ILE A 554 -5.10 -34.67 -4.47
C ILE A 554 -5.53 -33.40 -3.73
N ARG A 555 -5.53 -33.45 -2.38
CA ARG A 555 -5.82 -32.31 -1.50
C ARG A 555 -4.89 -31.22 -2.02
N PRO A 556 -5.42 -30.08 -2.52
CA PRO A 556 -4.59 -29.04 -3.09
C PRO A 556 -3.87 -28.33 -1.95
N SER A 557 -2.84 -28.97 -1.40
CA SER A 557 -1.88 -28.39 -0.46
C SER A 557 -0.92 -27.43 -1.19
N CYS A 558 -1.43 -26.71 -2.18
CA CYS A 558 -0.89 -25.44 -2.63
C CYS A 558 -1.37 -24.34 -1.68
N ALA A 559 -1.15 -24.54 -0.37
CA ALA A 559 -1.34 -23.50 0.62
C ALA A 559 -0.39 -22.35 0.27
N PHE A 560 -0.93 -21.25 -0.25
CA PHE A 560 -0.18 -20.02 -0.37
C PHE A 560 0.19 -19.59 1.04
N PRO A 561 1.47 -19.33 1.37
CA PRO A 561 1.83 -18.92 2.72
C PRO A 561 1.08 -17.65 3.10
N VAL A 562 0.12 -17.79 4.01
CA VAL A 562 -0.55 -16.67 4.67
C VAL A 562 0.45 -16.14 5.70
N CYS A 563 1.47 -15.48 5.17
CA CYS A 563 2.45 -14.76 5.95
C CYS A 563 1.70 -13.56 6.54
N HIS A 564 1.40 -13.65 7.83
CA HIS A 564 0.59 -12.68 8.57
C HIS A 564 1.37 -11.40 8.89
N ASP A 565 2.70 -11.51 9.02
CA ASP A 565 3.59 -10.37 9.22
C ASP A 565 3.99 -9.71 7.89
N MET A 566 4.00 -8.38 7.87
CA MET A 566 4.40 -7.58 6.71
C MET A 566 5.92 -7.61 6.50
N GLU A 567 6.71 -7.71 7.57
CA GLU A 567 8.18 -7.73 7.48
C GLU A 567 8.68 -9.04 6.83
N GLU A 568 8.16 -10.20 7.25
CA GLU A 568 8.43 -11.49 6.59
C GLU A 568 8.05 -11.49 5.10
N ARG A 569 6.87 -10.94 4.72
CA ARG A 569 6.44 -10.82 3.31
C ARG A 569 7.45 -10.02 2.49
N CYS A 570 7.90 -8.88 3.01
CA CYS A 570 8.88 -8.05 2.33
C CYS A 570 10.26 -8.71 2.24
N ARG A 571 10.72 -9.43 3.27
CA ARG A 571 11.95 -10.24 3.19
C ARG A 571 11.85 -11.32 2.11
N LEU A 572 10.72 -12.01 2.03
CA LEU A 572 10.50 -13.04 1.01
C LEU A 572 10.51 -12.44 -0.40
N VAL A 573 9.87 -11.28 -0.61
CA VAL A 573 9.95 -10.50 -1.86
C VAL A 573 11.40 -10.15 -2.21
N LEU A 574 12.17 -9.61 -1.26
CA LEU A 574 13.58 -9.27 -1.47
C LEU A 574 14.42 -10.51 -1.82
N SER A 575 14.14 -11.67 -1.24
CA SER A 575 14.87 -12.91 -1.56
C SER A 575 14.63 -13.37 -3.01
N TYR A 576 13.39 -13.27 -3.52
CA TYR A 576 13.10 -13.54 -4.93
C TYR A 576 13.73 -12.49 -5.85
N VAL A 577 13.66 -11.20 -5.49
CA VAL A 577 14.29 -10.12 -6.28
C VAL A 577 15.81 -10.34 -6.38
N LEU A 578 16.47 -10.73 -5.29
CA LEU A 578 17.90 -11.03 -5.24
C LEU A 578 18.28 -12.21 -6.17
N GLU A 579 17.53 -13.30 -6.17
CA GLU A 579 17.78 -14.43 -7.07
C GLU A 579 17.54 -14.05 -8.54
N GLY A 580 16.56 -13.18 -8.79
CA GLY A 580 16.35 -12.56 -10.11
C GLY A 580 17.53 -11.69 -10.56
N LEU A 581 18.03 -10.82 -9.67
CA LEU A 581 19.19 -9.97 -9.95
C LEU A 581 20.45 -10.78 -10.22
N LYS A 582 20.73 -11.82 -9.42
CA LYS A 582 21.83 -12.78 -9.66
C LYS A 582 21.74 -13.44 -11.03
N SER A 583 20.53 -13.80 -11.47
CA SER A 583 20.28 -14.43 -12.76
C SER A 583 20.50 -13.46 -13.93
N VAL A 584 20.12 -12.18 -13.79
CA VAL A 584 20.47 -11.16 -14.78
C VAL A 584 21.99 -10.94 -14.80
N ASP A 585 22.59 -10.77 -13.62
CA ASP A 585 24.02 -10.46 -13.43
C ASP A 585 24.97 -11.56 -13.94
N SER A 586 24.56 -12.83 -13.90
CA SER A 586 25.32 -13.95 -14.45
C SER A 586 25.23 -14.05 -15.98
N SER A 587 24.15 -13.52 -16.58
CA SER A 587 23.93 -13.52 -18.03
C SER A 587 24.76 -12.46 -18.78
N ILE A 588 25.25 -11.46 -18.06
CA ILE A 588 26.04 -10.36 -18.60
C ILE A 588 27.50 -10.81 -18.68
N LYS A 589 27.97 -11.04 -19.91
CA LYS A 589 29.37 -11.41 -20.20
C LYS A 589 30.32 -10.31 -19.72
N LYS A 590 31.47 -10.71 -19.17
CA LYS A 590 32.53 -9.76 -18.78
C LYS A 590 33.19 -9.21 -20.04
N GLU A 591 33.61 -7.94 -20.02
CA GLU A 591 34.22 -7.27 -21.20
C GLU A 591 35.43 -8.01 -21.78
N GLY A 592 36.16 -8.80 -20.98
CA GLY A 592 37.28 -9.62 -21.44
C GLY A 592 36.92 -10.80 -22.36
N ASP A 593 35.65 -11.19 -22.47
CA ASP A 593 35.18 -12.30 -23.34
C ASP A 593 34.58 -11.82 -24.68
N LEU A 594 34.64 -10.51 -24.96
CA LEU A 594 34.24 -9.97 -26.26
C LEU A 594 35.43 -10.11 -27.24
N PRO A 595 35.25 -10.72 -28.42
CA PRO A 595 36.32 -10.75 -29.42
C PRO A 595 36.65 -9.31 -29.83
N ALA A 596 37.92 -8.93 -29.72
CA ALA A 596 38.40 -7.63 -30.16
C ALA A 596 38.00 -7.40 -31.63
N ALA A 597 37.33 -6.28 -31.90
CA ALA A 597 36.93 -5.94 -33.26
C ALA A 597 38.18 -5.73 -34.14
N ASP A 598 38.16 -6.29 -35.35
CA ASP A 598 39.25 -6.09 -36.32
C ASP A 598 39.32 -4.59 -36.68
N PRO A 599 40.48 -3.93 -36.48
CA PRO A 599 40.63 -2.50 -36.78
C PRO A 599 40.42 -2.14 -38.26
N ASN A 600 40.32 -3.12 -39.16
CA ASN A 600 40.01 -2.90 -40.58
C ASN A 600 38.52 -3.02 -40.95
N THR A 601 37.66 -3.44 -40.03
CA THR A 601 36.20 -3.45 -40.27
C THR A 601 35.55 -2.11 -39.91
N PRO A 602 34.99 -1.34 -40.87
CA PRO A 602 34.29 -0.10 -40.57
C PRO A 602 32.99 -0.40 -39.79
N ILE A 603 32.88 0.15 -38.59
CA ILE A 603 31.68 0.05 -37.76
C ILE A 603 30.59 0.94 -38.38
N PRO A 604 29.39 0.41 -38.72
CA PRO A 604 28.30 1.23 -39.25
C PRO A 604 27.74 2.16 -38.17
N LEU A 605 28.21 3.40 -38.17
CA LEU A 605 27.60 4.50 -37.40
C LEU A 605 26.24 4.83 -38.01
N LYS A 606 25.17 4.29 -37.41
CA LYS A 606 23.83 4.84 -37.57
C LYS A 606 23.78 6.15 -36.78
N TYR A 607 23.84 7.26 -37.50
CA TYR A 607 23.36 8.53 -36.99
C TYR A 607 21.83 8.44 -36.94
N GLU A 608 21.24 8.56 -35.76
CA GLU A 608 19.80 8.86 -35.64
C GLU A 608 19.62 10.37 -35.82
N ASP A 609 18.69 10.77 -36.69
CA ASP A 609 18.36 12.18 -36.90
C ASP A 609 17.59 12.73 -35.69
N GLU A 610 18.24 13.53 -34.84
CA GLU A 610 17.68 14.21 -33.65
C GLU A 610 16.60 15.28 -33.98
N SER A 611 15.85 15.16 -35.08
CA SER A 611 15.02 16.24 -35.64
C SER A 611 13.50 16.07 -35.55
N THR A 612 12.97 14.95 -35.04
CA THR A 612 11.51 14.67 -35.05
C THR A 612 10.92 14.05 -33.77
N ASN A 613 11.29 14.53 -32.57
CA ASN A 613 10.63 14.14 -31.30
C ASN A 613 10.31 15.32 -30.35
N VAL A 614 9.49 16.27 -30.82
CA VAL A 614 8.95 17.34 -29.96
C VAL A 614 7.86 16.78 -29.04
N GLY A 615 8.26 16.14 -27.93
CA GLY A 615 7.30 15.70 -26.90
C GLY A 615 7.69 14.48 -26.04
N PRO A 616 8.96 14.33 -25.61
CA PRO A 616 9.15 14.04 -24.17
C PRO A 616 10.30 14.81 -23.49
N GLU A 617 11.24 15.40 -24.24
CA GLU A 617 12.52 15.93 -23.74
C GLU A 617 12.44 16.95 -22.58
N CYS A 618 11.29 17.60 -22.39
CA CYS A 618 11.11 18.62 -21.35
C CYS A 618 11.21 18.00 -19.93
N LEU A 619 10.61 16.82 -19.73
CA LEU A 619 10.59 16.18 -18.41
C LEU A 619 11.98 15.59 -18.05
N GLU A 620 12.67 14.99 -19.02
CA GLU A 620 14.01 14.44 -18.83
C GLU A 620 15.01 15.54 -18.44
N LYS A 621 14.98 16.69 -19.13
CA LYS A 621 15.82 17.86 -18.81
C LYS A 621 15.50 18.45 -17.43
N GLN A 622 14.23 18.51 -17.05
CA GLN A 622 13.82 18.96 -15.71
C GLN A 622 14.27 17.97 -14.61
N MET A 623 14.20 16.66 -14.87
CA MET A 623 14.66 15.63 -13.94
C MET A 623 16.18 15.66 -13.77
N ALA A 624 16.95 15.84 -14.86
CA ALA A 624 18.41 16.00 -14.79
C ALA A 624 18.81 17.23 -13.96
N LEU A 625 18.17 18.39 -14.21
CA LEU A 625 18.37 19.61 -13.42
C LEU A 625 17.98 19.44 -11.95
N PHE A 626 16.93 18.67 -11.66
CA PHE A 626 16.54 18.34 -10.29
C PHE A 626 17.58 17.45 -9.60
N LEU A 627 18.09 16.41 -10.27
CA LEU A 627 19.10 15.51 -9.72
C LEU A 627 20.44 16.22 -9.47
N ASP A 628 20.90 17.09 -10.39
CA ASP A 628 22.10 17.93 -10.24
C ASP A 628 21.96 18.95 -9.09
N LYS A 629 20.75 19.50 -8.89
CA LYS A 629 20.46 20.35 -7.74
C LYS A 629 20.46 19.59 -6.40
N MET A 630 20.04 18.32 -6.40
CA MET A 630 19.95 17.50 -5.19
C MET A 630 21.27 16.82 -4.81
N GLY A 631 22.18 16.59 -5.76
CA GLY A 631 23.51 16.02 -5.52
C GLY A 631 24.37 16.09 -6.78
N SER A 632 25.63 15.65 -6.72
CA SER A 632 26.52 15.68 -7.89
C SER A 632 26.13 14.60 -8.91
N PHE A 633 25.09 14.89 -9.71
CA PHE A 633 24.66 14.05 -10.81
C PHE A 633 25.55 14.31 -12.03
N GLN A 634 26.58 13.49 -12.20
CA GLN A 634 27.37 13.53 -13.43
C GLN A 634 26.48 13.08 -14.59
N GLU A 635 26.20 14.00 -15.52
CA GLU A 635 25.48 13.75 -16.78
C GLU A 635 26.35 12.92 -17.74
N VAL A 636 26.62 11.67 -17.35
CA VAL A 636 27.30 10.69 -18.19
C VAL A 636 26.27 10.15 -19.18
N LYS A 637 26.23 10.72 -20.39
CA LYS A 637 25.65 10.00 -21.52
C LYS A 637 26.33 8.62 -21.62
N HIS A 638 25.51 7.61 -21.90
CA HIS A 638 25.84 6.21 -22.26
C HIS A 638 25.92 5.17 -21.13
N SER A 639 25.06 4.15 -21.29
CA SER A 639 25.21 2.73 -20.93
C SER A 639 25.48 2.33 -19.48
N SER A 640 24.88 1.21 -19.09
CA SER A 640 25.14 0.57 -17.79
C SER A 640 26.63 0.20 -17.65
N ARG A 641 27.20 0.35 -16.45
CA ARG A 641 28.60 0.00 -16.17
C ARG A 641 28.92 -1.48 -16.33
N SER A 642 27.91 -2.35 -16.39
CA SER A 642 28.10 -3.77 -16.68
C SER A 642 28.12 -4.08 -18.19
N GLY A 643 28.00 -3.07 -19.07
CA GLY A 643 27.89 -3.27 -20.52
C GLY A 643 26.51 -3.73 -20.99
N MET A 644 25.46 -3.50 -20.19
CA MET A 644 24.10 -3.93 -20.52
C MET A 644 23.46 -3.01 -21.57
N ILE A 645 23.07 -3.59 -22.71
CA ILE A 645 22.51 -2.86 -23.85
C ILE A 645 21.11 -2.34 -23.50
N PRO A 646 20.81 -1.03 -23.65
CA PRO A 646 19.46 -0.50 -23.46
C PRO A 646 18.41 -1.23 -24.30
N GLY A 647 17.22 -1.44 -23.73
CA GLY A 647 16.13 -2.18 -24.39
C GLY A 647 16.28 -3.72 -24.42
N SER A 648 17.45 -4.27 -24.09
CA SER A 648 17.66 -5.72 -23.92
C SER A 648 16.78 -6.32 -22.82
N TRP A 649 16.63 -7.65 -22.81
CA TRP A 649 15.86 -8.31 -21.76
C TRP A 649 16.50 -8.16 -20.38
N GLN A 650 17.82 -8.19 -20.31
CA GLN A 650 18.57 -7.92 -19.09
C GLN A 650 18.21 -6.54 -18.54
N TYR A 651 18.22 -5.52 -19.42
CA TYR A 651 17.92 -4.13 -19.06
C TYR A 651 16.49 -3.97 -18.54
N LYS A 652 15.47 -4.45 -19.28
CA LYS A 652 14.07 -4.34 -18.85
C LYS A 652 13.81 -5.09 -17.53
N MET A 653 14.36 -6.30 -17.38
CA MET A 653 14.19 -7.11 -16.17
C MET A 653 14.92 -6.52 -14.97
N LYS A 654 16.14 -5.99 -15.14
CA LYS A 654 16.89 -5.35 -14.06
C LYS A 654 16.18 -4.10 -13.53
N LEU A 655 15.63 -3.25 -14.42
CA LEU A 655 14.79 -2.11 -14.01
C LEU A 655 13.56 -2.54 -13.18
N GLN A 656 12.85 -3.59 -13.61
CA GLN A 656 11.67 -4.11 -12.90
C GLN A 656 12.04 -4.65 -11.50
N LEU A 657 13.14 -5.39 -11.40
CA LEU A 657 13.64 -5.94 -10.14
C LEU A 657 14.09 -4.82 -9.17
N ILE A 658 14.83 -3.82 -9.66
CA ILE A 658 15.29 -2.67 -8.87
C ILE A 658 14.11 -1.83 -8.33
N LEU A 659 13.09 -1.60 -9.16
CA LEU A 659 11.88 -0.89 -8.70
C LEU A 659 11.11 -1.72 -7.65
N LYS A 660 11.06 -3.05 -7.81
CA LYS A 660 10.40 -3.95 -6.86
C LYS A 660 11.13 -4.03 -5.52
N SER A 661 12.47 -4.05 -5.48
CA SER A 661 13.23 -3.94 -4.22
C SER A 661 13.02 -2.58 -3.57
N SER A 662 13.00 -1.48 -4.34
CA SER A 662 12.71 -0.15 -3.82
C SER A 662 11.35 -0.09 -3.09
N LYS A 663 10.29 -0.64 -3.71
CA LYS A 663 8.96 -0.78 -3.08
C LYS A 663 8.98 -1.66 -1.82
N ALA A 664 9.67 -2.79 -1.83
CA ALA A 664 9.75 -3.67 -0.66
C ALA A 664 10.46 -2.99 0.53
N TYR A 665 11.54 -2.25 0.26
CA TYR A 665 12.24 -1.47 1.29
C TYR A 665 11.43 -0.27 1.80
N TYR A 666 10.66 0.40 0.94
CA TYR A 666 9.73 1.45 1.37
C TYR A 666 8.70 0.91 2.39
N VAL A 667 8.08 -0.23 2.10
CA VAL A 667 7.12 -0.89 3.00
C VAL A 667 7.76 -1.28 4.33
N LEU A 668 8.97 -1.86 4.30
CA LEU A 668 9.74 -2.17 5.52
C LEU A 668 10.06 -0.91 6.35
N SER A 669 10.28 0.23 5.68
CA SER A 669 10.51 1.51 6.34
C SER A 669 9.24 2.04 7.02
N ASP A 670 8.10 2.07 6.32
CA ASP A 670 6.80 2.50 6.88
C ASP A 670 6.34 1.60 8.05
N ALA A 671 6.56 0.29 7.95
CA ALA A 671 6.34 -0.64 9.06
C ALA A 671 7.25 -0.33 10.26
N ALA A 672 8.54 -0.04 10.03
CA ALA A 672 9.48 0.34 11.09
C ALA A 672 9.15 1.70 11.74
N VAL A 673 8.65 2.69 10.97
CA VAL A 673 8.10 3.95 11.51
C VAL A 673 6.90 3.68 12.41
N SER A 674 5.98 2.83 11.96
CA SER A 674 4.79 2.43 12.73
C SER A 674 5.16 1.75 14.06
N LEU A 675 6.33 1.10 14.14
CA LEU A 675 6.91 0.48 15.34
C LEU A 675 7.87 1.41 16.13
N GLN A 676 7.98 2.69 15.77
CA GLN A 676 8.87 3.70 16.37
C GLN A 676 10.39 3.37 16.29
N LYS A 677 10.79 2.44 15.41
CA LYS A 677 12.17 2.01 15.17
C LYS A 677 12.82 2.87 14.10
N TYR A 678 13.02 4.15 14.41
CA TYR A 678 13.38 5.16 13.40
C TYR A 678 14.77 4.98 12.79
N GLY A 679 15.73 4.42 13.53
CA GLY A 679 17.05 4.08 12.96
C GLY A 679 16.95 2.96 11.92
N ARG A 680 16.15 1.95 12.23
CA ARG A 680 15.81 0.85 11.31
C ARG A 680 15.04 1.36 10.08
N ALA A 681 14.07 2.25 10.28
CA ALA A 681 13.31 2.89 9.21
C ALA A 681 14.21 3.70 8.27
N LEU A 682 15.15 4.48 8.82
CA LEU A 682 16.12 5.28 8.07
C LEU A 682 17.01 4.41 7.18
N ARG A 683 17.46 3.25 7.67
CA ARG A 683 18.20 2.27 6.84
C ARG A 683 17.34 1.75 5.70
N TYR A 684 16.10 1.36 5.95
CA TYR A 684 15.26 0.81 4.89
C TYR A 684 14.91 1.86 3.83
N ILE A 685 14.61 3.12 4.20
CA ILE A 685 14.38 4.16 3.20
C ILE A 685 15.66 4.52 2.42
N LYS A 686 16.84 4.39 3.05
CA LYS A 686 18.14 4.49 2.35
C LYS A 686 18.30 3.43 1.27
N LEU A 687 18.04 2.17 1.58
CA LEU A 687 18.09 1.08 0.59
C LEU A 687 17.05 1.31 -0.53
N ALA A 688 15.85 1.80 -0.20
CA ALA A 688 14.84 2.16 -1.20
C ALA A 688 15.29 3.29 -2.14
N LEU A 689 15.88 4.36 -1.59
CA LEU A 689 16.39 5.50 -2.36
C LEU A 689 17.63 5.13 -3.20
N GLN A 690 18.53 4.26 -2.72
CA GLN A 690 19.67 3.76 -3.51
C GLN A 690 19.23 2.86 -4.68
N CYS A 691 18.15 2.08 -4.52
CA CYS A 691 17.50 1.42 -5.65
C CYS A 691 16.99 2.47 -6.67
N HIS A 692 16.42 3.57 -6.18
CA HIS A 692 15.88 4.63 -7.04
C HIS A 692 16.96 5.43 -7.77
N ASP A 693 18.06 5.79 -7.11
CA ASP A 693 19.25 6.38 -7.74
C ASP A 693 19.73 5.52 -8.91
N THR A 694 19.83 4.20 -8.69
CA THR A 694 20.23 3.25 -9.73
C THR A 694 19.21 3.18 -10.88
N TYR A 695 17.92 3.25 -10.58
CA TYR A 695 16.85 3.29 -11.59
C TYR A 695 16.95 4.55 -12.46
N CYS A 696 17.08 5.74 -11.84
CA CYS A 696 17.24 7.02 -12.54
C CYS A 696 18.49 7.06 -13.44
N CYS A 697 19.60 6.44 -13.02
CA CYS A 697 20.80 6.32 -13.86
C CYS A 697 20.61 5.41 -15.08
N LEU A 698 19.75 4.40 -14.98
CA LEU A 698 19.53 3.44 -16.05
C LEU A 698 18.45 3.90 -17.04
N CYS A 699 17.40 4.59 -16.57
CA CYS A 699 16.22 4.95 -17.36
C CYS A 699 16.10 6.48 -17.52
N THR A 700 16.17 6.99 -18.75
CA THR A 700 16.00 8.43 -19.03
C THR A 700 14.53 8.85 -18.97
N ASN A 701 13.65 8.08 -19.60
CA ASN A 701 12.25 8.42 -19.78
C ASN A 701 11.39 7.89 -18.62
N MET A 702 11.40 8.64 -17.52
CA MET A 702 10.79 8.25 -16.25
C MET A 702 9.25 8.25 -16.29
N LEU A 703 8.65 7.10 -15.99
CA LEU A 703 7.18 6.96 -15.86
C LEU A 703 6.64 7.80 -14.68
N SER A 704 5.47 8.42 -14.87
CA SER A 704 4.82 9.26 -13.86
C SER A 704 4.56 8.52 -12.52
N GLU A 705 4.26 7.22 -12.57
CA GLU A 705 4.09 6.36 -11.38
C GLU A 705 5.39 6.23 -10.57
N VAL A 706 6.54 6.19 -11.24
CA VAL A 706 7.87 6.06 -10.59
C VAL A 706 8.25 7.39 -9.92
N LEU A 707 7.95 8.51 -10.56
CA LEU A 707 8.12 9.85 -9.96
C LEU A 707 7.20 10.06 -8.74
N LEU A 708 5.94 9.60 -8.82
CA LEU A 708 5.01 9.65 -7.70
C LEU A 708 5.51 8.81 -6.51
N PHE A 709 6.07 7.63 -6.78
CA PHE A 709 6.69 6.78 -5.77
C PHE A 709 7.99 7.39 -5.18
N LEU A 710 8.83 8.06 -5.97
CA LEU A 710 9.97 8.83 -5.43
C LEU A 710 9.51 9.92 -4.45
N CYS A 711 8.44 10.65 -4.80
CA CYS A 711 7.84 11.64 -3.92
C CYS A 711 7.35 11.01 -2.59
N GLN A 712 6.77 9.80 -2.62
CA GLN A 712 6.41 9.05 -1.43
C GLN A 712 7.64 8.65 -0.59
N CYS A 713 8.71 8.15 -1.23
CA CYS A 713 9.96 7.80 -0.55
C CYS A 713 10.62 9.00 0.14
N LEU A 714 10.72 10.14 -0.55
CA LEU A 714 11.27 11.37 0.02
C LEU A 714 10.39 11.91 1.15
N THR A 715 9.07 11.83 1.03
CA THR A 715 8.13 12.24 2.10
C THR A 715 8.31 11.38 3.35
N LEU A 716 8.38 10.04 3.20
CA LEU A 716 8.63 9.13 4.33
C LEU A 716 10.03 9.36 4.95
N CYS A 717 11.04 9.62 4.12
CA CYS A 717 12.38 9.99 4.60
C CYS A 717 12.36 11.29 5.44
N GLY A 718 11.60 12.29 4.99
CA GLY A 718 11.37 13.53 5.74
C GLY A 718 10.67 13.29 7.09
N ASP A 719 9.63 12.44 7.10
CA ASP A 719 8.91 12.05 8.32
C ASP A 719 9.85 11.33 9.31
N ILE A 720 10.70 10.41 8.84
CA ILE A 720 11.70 9.70 9.67
C ILE A 720 12.71 10.67 10.29
N GLN A 721 13.26 11.60 9.50
CA GLN A 721 14.24 12.58 9.98
C GLN A 721 13.64 13.54 11.02
N LEU A 722 12.36 13.92 10.85
CA LEU A 722 11.62 14.68 11.87
C LEU A 722 11.43 13.86 13.16
N MET A 723 11.04 12.58 13.06
CA MET A 723 10.86 11.77 14.26
C MET A 723 12.17 11.48 15.00
N LEU A 724 13.28 11.33 14.29
CA LEU A 724 14.62 11.23 14.88
C LEU A 724 15.03 12.52 15.61
N ALA A 725 14.72 13.69 15.03
CA ALA A 725 14.94 14.99 15.65
C ALA A 725 14.13 15.16 16.94
N GLN A 726 12.86 14.75 16.95
CA GLN A 726 11.99 14.82 18.14
C GLN A 726 12.39 13.82 19.25
N ASN A 727 12.98 12.67 18.90
CA ASN A 727 13.32 11.58 19.83
C ASN A 727 14.83 11.46 20.09
N ALA A 728 15.54 12.59 20.19
CA ALA A 728 17.00 12.65 20.34
C ALA A 728 17.56 11.83 21.52
N ASN A 729 16.77 11.53 22.55
CA ASN A 729 17.18 10.77 23.73
C ASN A 729 17.54 9.30 23.42
N ASN A 730 16.90 8.67 22.42
CA ASN A 730 17.08 7.25 22.08
C ASN A 730 18.19 7.00 21.04
N ARG A 731 19.07 7.99 20.82
CA ARG A 731 19.99 8.06 19.68
C ARG A 731 20.95 6.87 19.54
N ALA A 732 21.43 6.30 20.65
CA ALA A 732 22.34 5.15 20.60
C ALA A 732 21.69 3.92 19.96
N ALA A 733 20.44 3.62 20.31
CA ALA A 733 19.68 2.53 19.73
C ALA A 733 19.44 2.76 18.22
N TYR A 734 19.07 3.99 17.82
CA TYR A 734 18.87 4.31 16.40
C TYR A 734 20.15 4.19 15.57
N LEU A 735 21.33 4.49 16.13
CA LEU A 735 22.62 4.28 15.48
C LEU A 735 22.92 2.78 15.27
N GLU A 736 22.64 1.93 16.26
CA GLU A 736 22.79 0.48 16.13
C GLU A 736 21.82 -0.10 15.08
N GLU A 737 20.53 0.27 15.16
CA GLU A 737 19.51 -0.15 14.20
C GLU A 737 19.81 0.29 12.76
N TYR A 738 20.41 1.47 12.57
CA TYR A 738 20.78 2.00 11.26
C TYR A 738 21.99 1.26 10.66
N ASN A 739 22.98 0.90 11.47
CA ASN A 739 24.21 0.25 11.03
C ASN A 739 24.09 -1.27 10.82
N TYR A 740 23.11 -1.94 11.44
CA TYR A 740 22.83 -3.35 11.18
C TYR A 740 22.47 -3.58 9.70
N GLN A 741 22.92 -4.66 9.08
CA GLN A 741 22.61 -4.97 7.68
C GLN A 741 22.55 -6.49 7.45
N THR A 742 21.57 -6.97 6.68
CA THR A 742 21.50 -8.41 6.37
C THR A 742 22.40 -8.78 5.18
N LYS A 743 22.60 -10.09 4.94
CA LYS A 743 23.37 -10.57 3.78
C LYS A 743 22.66 -10.25 2.47
N GLU A 744 21.34 -10.35 2.47
CA GLU A 744 20.49 -10.04 1.32
C GLU A 744 20.58 -8.55 0.96
N ASP A 745 20.54 -7.66 1.97
CA ASP A 745 20.72 -6.21 1.79
C ASP A 745 22.09 -5.91 1.12
N GLN A 746 23.16 -6.59 1.57
CA GLN A 746 24.52 -6.42 1.02
C GLN A 746 24.64 -6.91 -0.43
N GLU A 747 24.07 -8.07 -0.76
CA GLU A 747 24.12 -8.61 -2.12
C GLU A 747 23.26 -7.81 -3.10
N ILE A 748 22.10 -7.28 -2.67
CA ILE A 748 21.28 -6.36 -3.49
C ILE A 748 22.08 -5.07 -3.75
N LEU A 749 22.67 -4.44 -2.72
CA LEU A 749 23.52 -3.27 -2.92
C LEU A 749 24.70 -3.53 -3.87
N HIS A 750 25.32 -4.71 -3.80
CA HIS A 750 26.39 -5.09 -4.72
C HIS A 750 25.91 -5.15 -6.18
N SER A 751 24.70 -5.67 -6.45
CA SER A 751 24.11 -5.69 -7.79
C SER A 751 23.74 -4.30 -8.31
N LEU A 752 23.34 -3.38 -7.41
CA LEU A 752 23.07 -1.97 -7.73
C LEU A 752 24.36 -1.21 -8.06
N HIS A 753 25.37 -1.30 -7.18
CA HIS A 753 26.67 -0.64 -7.36
C HIS A 753 27.44 -1.12 -8.59
N ARG A 754 27.15 -2.34 -9.09
CA ARG A 754 27.66 -2.85 -10.36
C ARG A 754 27.16 -2.03 -11.57
N GLU A 755 25.97 -1.43 -11.49
CA GLU A 755 25.42 -0.60 -12.57
C GLU A 755 25.73 0.88 -12.41
N SER A 756 25.61 1.41 -11.19
CA SER A 756 25.80 2.83 -10.90
C SER A 756 26.39 3.05 -9.50
N SER A 757 27.35 3.98 -9.38
CA SER A 757 27.78 4.51 -8.07
C SER A 757 27.10 5.83 -7.73
N CYS A 758 25.95 6.13 -8.36
CA CYS A 758 25.16 7.31 -8.04
C CYS A 758 24.55 7.17 -6.65
N GLN A 759 24.60 8.26 -5.88
CA GLN A 759 24.07 8.35 -4.52
C GLN A 759 23.47 9.75 -4.32
N VAL A 760 22.64 10.22 -5.26
CA VAL A 760 22.08 11.59 -5.24
C VAL A 760 21.26 11.84 -3.97
N PHE A 761 20.56 10.84 -3.45
CA PHE A 761 19.76 10.98 -2.22
C PHE A 761 20.50 10.58 -0.93
N SER A 762 21.83 10.40 -0.96
CA SER A 762 22.65 10.08 0.22
C SER A 762 22.40 11.07 1.38
N TRP A 763 22.45 12.38 1.07
CA TRP A 763 22.24 13.48 2.02
C TRP A 763 20.92 13.40 2.79
N ALA A 764 19.88 12.76 2.23
CA ALA A 764 18.58 12.60 2.88
C ALA A 764 18.62 11.57 4.01
N THR A 765 19.58 10.64 3.94
CA THR A 765 19.59 9.41 4.73
C THR A 765 20.70 9.33 5.77
N ASP A 766 21.58 10.33 5.82
CA ASP A 766 22.68 10.37 6.78
C ASP A 766 22.18 10.75 8.19
N LEU A 767 22.65 9.99 9.18
CA LEU A 767 22.23 10.10 10.57
C LEU A 767 23.08 11.14 11.33
N SER A 768 22.91 12.42 11.00
CA SER A 768 23.62 13.55 11.64
C SER A 768 23.35 13.63 13.15
N THR A 769 24.37 13.99 13.95
CA THR A 769 24.27 14.26 15.40
C THR A 769 23.70 15.62 15.74
N ASP A 770 23.68 16.55 14.78
CA ASP A 770 23.15 17.89 14.96
C ASP A 770 21.65 17.97 14.64
N LEU A 771 20.88 18.48 15.59
CA LEU A 771 19.44 18.66 15.51
C LEU A 771 19.04 19.70 14.45
N GLU A 772 19.84 20.76 14.26
CA GLU A 772 19.60 21.76 13.19
C GLU A 772 19.70 21.09 11.81
N CYS A 773 20.75 20.30 11.60
CA CYS A 773 20.98 19.51 10.40
C CYS A 773 19.85 18.50 10.15
N GLN A 774 19.40 17.73 11.14
CA GLN A 774 18.32 16.75 10.96
C GLN A 774 16.99 17.39 10.55
N LEU A 775 16.59 18.49 11.21
CA LEU A 775 15.38 19.24 10.84
C LEU A 775 15.52 19.87 9.44
N SER A 776 16.70 20.39 9.09
CA SER A 776 17.01 20.94 7.77
C SER A 776 16.92 19.86 6.66
N ILE A 777 17.45 18.65 6.90
CA ILE A 777 17.32 17.51 5.99
C ILE A 777 15.85 17.14 5.81
N SER A 778 15.07 17.02 6.89
CA SER A 778 13.62 16.75 6.81
C SER A 778 12.90 17.78 5.93
N CYS A 779 13.16 19.08 6.12
CA CYS A 779 12.60 20.14 5.29
C CYS A 779 12.98 20.01 3.81
N LYS A 780 14.26 19.72 3.51
CA LYS A 780 14.75 19.49 2.15
C LYS A 780 14.08 18.28 1.48
N CYS A 781 13.84 17.20 2.21
CA CYS A 781 13.14 16.02 1.68
C CYS A 781 11.72 16.37 1.20
N TYR A 782 10.97 17.17 1.95
CA TYR A 782 9.64 17.62 1.52
C TYR A 782 9.70 18.68 0.40
N GLU A 783 10.70 19.58 0.41
CA GLU A 783 10.94 20.51 -0.70
C GLU A 783 11.22 19.76 -2.00
N ALA A 784 12.06 18.72 -1.96
CA ALA A 784 12.34 17.83 -3.08
C ALA A 784 11.08 17.07 -3.56
N ALA A 785 10.28 16.54 -2.63
CA ALA A 785 9.00 15.88 -2.93
C ALA A 785 8.01 16.84 -3.62
N ASN A 786 7.92 18.10 -3.18
CA ASN A 786 7.07 19.12 -3.78
C ASN A 786 7.57 19.56 -5.16
N GLU A 787 8.88 19.71 -5.36
CA GLU A 787 9.46 20.02 -6.67
C GLU A 787 9.11 18.95 -7.71
N ILE A 788 9.22 17.66 -7.37
CA ILE A 788 8.79 16.55 -8.22
C ILE A 788 7.31 16.70 -8.63
N LEU A 789 6.41 16.95 -7.68
CA LEU A 789 4.97 17.11 -7.97
C LEU A 789 4.65 18.31 -8.86
N ILE A 790 5.49 19.36 -8.84
CA ILE A 790 5.34 20.57 -9.65
C ILE A 790 5.80 20.31 -11.10
N PHE A 791 7.06 19.87 -11.31
CA PHE A 791 7.59 19.77 -12.67
C PHE A 791 6.97 18.63 -13.48
N SER A 792 6.59 17.53 -12.83
CA SER A 792 5.93 16.38 -13.47
C SER A 792 4.46 16.60 -13.82
N ASN A 793 3.87 17.77 -13.52
CA ASN A 793 2.43 18.05 -13.55
C ASN A 793 1.54 17.13 -12.68
N LEU A 794 2.14 16.25 -11.84
CA LEU A 794 1.41 15.32 -10.97
C LEU A 794 0.48 16.02 -9.96
N LYS A 795 0.72 17.29 -9.61
CA LYS A 795 -0.18 18.12 -8.80
C LYS A 795 -1.66 18.06 -9.25
N LYS A 796 -1.91 18.00 -10.57
CA LYS A 796 -3.30 17.91 -11.11
C LYS A 796 -3.89 16.50 -11.04
N GLN A 797 -3.05 15.48 -11.03
CA GLN A 797 -3.48 14.08 -11.03
C GLN A 797 -3.70 13.56 -9.60
N ASN A 798 -2.89 14.02 -8.63
CA ASN A 798 -2.94 13.60 -7.23
C ASN A 798 -2.97 14.83 -6.29
N PRO A 799 -4.09 15.58 -6.24
CA PRO A 799 -4.19 16.81 -5.44
C PRO A 799 -4.06 16.55 -3.93
N GLU A 800 -4.53 15.40 -3.44
CA GLU A 800 -4.45 15.01 -2.02
C GLU A 800 -3.00 14.87 -1.55
N GLN A 801 -2.15 14.15 -2.30
CA GLN A 801 -0.73 14.00 -1.98
C GLN A 801 0.01 15.34 -2.00
N TYR A 802 -0.32 16.22 -2.95
CA TYR A 802 0.23 17.58 -2.99
C TYR A 802 -0.13 18.40 -1.74
N THR A 803 -1.40 18.37 -1.33
CA THR A 803 -1.87 19.02 -0.10
C THR A 803 -1.16 18.43 1.13
N GLN A 804 -0.98 17.11 1.19
CA GLN A 804 -0.30 16.44 2.30
C GLN A 804 1.19 16.79 2.40
N VAL A 805 1.89 16.95 1.27
CA VAL A 805 3.29 17.39 1.22
C VAL A 805 3.41 18.85 1.68
N LEU A 806 2.57 19.76 1.18
CA LEU A 806 2.59 21.16 1.62
C LEU A 806 2.27 21.31 3.12
N LYS A 807 1.35 20.50 3.65
CA LYS A 807 1.04 20.47 5.09
C LYS A 807 2.25 20.04 5.91
N ARG A 808 2.98 19.00 5.49
CA ARG A 808 4.25 18.58 6.12
C ARG A 808 5.33 19.67 6.02
N MET A 809 5.48 20.32 4.86
CA MET A 809 6.39 21.45 4.67
C MET A 809 6.04 22.65 5.58
N GLY A 810 4.76 22.91 5.83
CA GLY A 810 4.33 23.92 6.78
C GLY A 810 4.69 23.55 8.22
N ASN A 811 4.42 22.30 8.61
CA ASN A 811 4.73 21.77 9.95
C ASN A 811 6.24 21.81 10.26
N ILE A 812 7.10 21.26 9.39
CA ILE A 812 8.56 21.26 9.63
C ILE A 812 9.14 22.68 9.68
N ARG A 813 8.60 23.62 8.90
CA ARG A 813 9.00 25.03 8.94
C ARG A 813 8.56 25.71 10.25
N ASN A 814 7.46 25.28 10.86
CA ASN A 814 7.11 25.67 12.22
C ASN A 814 8.13 25.14 13.24
N GLU A 815 8.47 23.85 13.19
CA GLU A 815 9.43 23.24 14.12
C GLU A 815 10.82 23.89 14.03
N ILE A 816 11.35 24.09 12.82
CA ILE A 816 12.61 24.83 12.61
C ILE A 816 12.50 26.28 13.11
N GLY A 817 11.37 26.95 12.85
CA GLY A 817 11.13 28.31 13.31
C GLY A 817 11.14 28.41 14.84
N VAL A 818 10.49 27.47 15.52
CA VAL A 818 10.43 27.36 16.98
C VAL A 818 11.80 26.98 17.57
N PHE A 819 12.54 26.08 16.93
CA PHE A 819 13.91 25.70 17.32
C PHE A 819 14.83 26.93 17.38
N TYR A 820 14.91 27.73 16.30
CA TYR A 820 15.72 28.95 16.30
C TYR A 820 15.19 30.03 17.25
N MET A 821 13.87 30.14 17.43
CA MET A 821 13.26 31.05 18.40
C MET A 821 13.66 30.71 19.84
N ASN A 822 13.65 29.42 20.20
CA ASN A 822 14.04 28.94 21.52
C ASN A 822 15.55 29.08 21.75
N GLN A 823 16.39 28.81 20.74
CA GLN A 823 17.83 29.10 20.82
C GLN A 823 18.12 30.59 21.07
N ALA A 824 17.39 31.50 20.41
CA ALA A 824 17.54 32.93 20.65
C ALA A 824 17.16 33.32 22.09
N ALA A 825 16.06 32.75 22.63
CA ALA A 825 15.65 32.99 24.01
C ALA A 825 16.62 32.41 25.06
N ALA A 826 17.25 31.26 24.77
CA ALA A 826 18.29 30.69 25.62
C ALA A 826 19.53 31.59 25.66
N LEU A 827 20.05 32.00 24.49
CA LEU A 827 21.17 32.95 24.38
C LEU A 827 20.87 34.31 25.03
N GLN A 828 19.60 34.73 25.08
CA GLN A 828 19.19 35.93 25.81
C GLN A 828 19.32 35.73 27.33
N SER A 829 18.91 34.56 27.83
CA SER A 829 18.91 34.23 29.27
C SER A 829 20.32 34.08 29.84
N GLU A 830 21.29 33.67 29.03
CA GLU A 830 22.71 33.55 29.40
C GLU A 830 23.46 34.89 29.44
N ARG A 831 22.86 36.00 29.00
CA ARG A 831 23.51 37.33 29.01
C ARG A 831 23.47 38.00 30.37
N VAL A 832 24.41 37.62 31.23
CA VAL A 832 24.63 38.30 32.52
C VAL A 832 25.47 39.58 32.39
N GLU A 833 26.32 39.71 31.35
CA GLU A 833 27.34 40.79 31.28
C GLU A 833 27.27 41.72 30.05
N ASN A 834 26.66 41.33 28.93
CA ASN A 834 26.70 42.09 27.67
C ASN A 834 25.42 42.91 27.41
N LYS A 835 25.58 44.24 27.29
CA LYS A 835 24.49 45.23 27.21
C LYS A 835 23.84 45.41 25.81
N THR A 836 24.25 44.65 24.80
CA THR A 836 23.77 44.83 23.40
C THR A 836 23.41 43.50 22.73
N VAL A 837 22.44 43.57 21.81
CA VAL A 837 22.00 42.45 20.97
C VAL A 837 23.15 41.95 20.10
N SER A 838 23.52 40.67 20.22
CA SER A 838 24.59 40.06 19.43
C SER A 838 24.16 39.76 17.99
N VAL A 839 25.13 39.77 17.06
CA VAL A 839 24.89 39.44 15.64
C VAL A 839 24.36 38.01 15.48
N ALA A 840 24.82 37.07 16.31
CA ALA A 840 24.35 35.68 16.31
C ALA A 840 22.85 35.56 16.65
N GLU A 841 22.37 36.34 17.63
CA GLU A 841 20.95 36.35 17.99
C GLU A 841 20.09 36.93 16.86
N GLN A 842 20.54 38.02 16.22
CA GLN A 842 19.85 38.58 15.04
C GLN A 842 19.82 37.61 13.85
N GLN A 843 20.84 36.75 13.70
CA GLN A 843 20.85 35.69 12.69
C GLN A 843 19.80 34.62 13.01
N LEU A 844 19.68 34.19 14.27
CA LEU A 844 18.62 33.25 14.70
C LEU A 844 17.21 33.84 14.49
N TRP A 845 16.99 35.11 14.80
CA TRP A 845 15.72 35.78 14.51
C TRP A 845 15.39 35.77 13.01
N LYS A 846 16.37 36.07 12.14
CA LYS A 846 16.18 36.04 10.69
C LYS A 846 15.89 34.64 10.16
N LYS A 847 16.60 33.60 10.67
CA LYS A 847 16.31 32.20 10.35
C LYS A 847 14.88 31.82 10.77
N SER A 848 14.53 32.06 12.04
CA SER A 848 13.20 31.78 12.60
C SER A 848 12.07 32.48 11.81
N PHE A 849 12.22 33.78 11.54
CA PHE A 849 11.29 34.56 10.72
C PHE A 849 11.12 33.98 9.32
N SER A 850 12.22 33.68 8.62
CA SER A 850 12.17 33.12 7.27
C SER A 850 11.46 31.77 7.23
N CYS A 851 11.66 30.93 8.24
CA CYS A 851 10.93 29.67 8.38
C CYS A 851 9.43 29.88 8.59
N PHE A 852 9.01 30.75 9.51
CA PHE A 852 7.59 31.03 9.74
C PHE A 852 6.90 31.65 8.53
N GLU A 853 7.51 32.64 7.87
CA GLU A 853 6.98 33.28 6.65
C GLU A 853 6.77 32.25 5.52
N LYS A 854 7.80 31.43 5.25
CA LYS A 854 7.74 30.33 4.30
C LYS A 854 6.74 29.23 4.69
N GLY A 855 6.48 29.04 5.99
CA GLY A 855 5.50 28.08 6.49
C GLY A 855 4.07 28.58 6.29
N ILE A 856 3.81 29.87 6.56
CA ILE A 856 2.52 30.52 6.32
C ILE A 856 2.16 30.42 4.83
N GLN A 857 3.09 30.72 3.93
CA GLN A 857 2.88 30.57 2.48
C GLN A 857 2.45 29.15 2.08
N ASN A 858 2.99 28.10 2.72
CA ASN A 858 2.61 26.72 2.41
C ASN A 858 1.16 26.42 2.84
N PHE A 859 0.73 26.93 4.00
CA PHE A 859 -0.63 26.74 4.51
C PHE A 859 -1.65 27.60 3.75
N GLU A 860 -1.29 28.83 3.37
CA GLU A 860 -2.10 29.68 2.48
C GLU A 860 -2.29 29.04 1.09
N CYS A 861 -1.29 28.31 0.57
CA CYS A 861 -1.42 27.55 -0.69
C CYS A 861 -2.41 26.37 -0.65
N ILE A 862 -2.90 25.97 0.53
CA ILE A 862 -3.85 24.87 0.74
C ILE A 862 -5.08 25.29 1.57
N ASP A 863 -5.30 26.60 1.73
CA ASP A 863 -6.39 27.19 2.52
C ASP A 863 -6.47 26.74 4.01
N ASP A 864 -5.35 26.28 4.60
CA ASP A 864 -5.28 25.87 6.02
C ASP A 864 -5.09 27.09 6.95
N ALA A 865 -6.16 27.85 7.12
CA ALA A 865 -6.21 29.07 7.93
C ALA A 865 -5.85 28.84 9.42
N THR A 866 -6.00 27.62 9.94
CA THR A 866 -5.69 27.26 11.33
C THR A 866 -4.19 27.20 11.55
N ASN A 867 -3.49 26.43 10.72
CA ASN A 867 -2.04 26.30 10.86
C ASN A 867 -1.34 27.62 10.47
N ALA A 868 -1.82 28.33 9.45
CA ALA A 868 -1.35 29.69 9.16
C ALA A 868 -1.48 30.63 10.39
N ALA A 869 -2.60 30.58 11.12
CA ALA A 869 -2.79 31.36 12.35
C ALA A 869 -1.85 30.95 13.50
N LEU A 870 -1.51 29.67 13.63
CA LEU A 870 -0.52 29.19 14.61
C LEU A 870 0.89 29.72 14.30
N LEU A 871 1.32 29.74 13.03
CA LEU A 871 2.62 30.30 12.65
C LEU A 871 2.65 31.83 12.80
N LEU A 872 1.53 32.52 12.53
CA LEU A 872 1.39 33.96 12.83
C LEU A 872 1.47 34.23 14.35
N CYS A 873 0.93 33.33 15.19
CA CYS A 873 1.05 33.40 16.65
C CYS A 873 2.51 33.20 17.11
N ASN A 874 3.23 32.25 16.52
CA ASN A 874 4.65 32.04 16.78
C ASN A 874 5.52 33.20 16.27
N MET A 875 5.17 33.82 15.14
CA MET A 875 5.80 35.06 14.67
C MET A 875 5.60 36.21 15.68
N GLY A 876 4.40 36.34 16.25
CA GLY A 876 4.13 37.28 17.35
C GLY A 876 5.02 37.03 18.57
N ARG A 877 5.19 35.76 18.96
CA ARG A 877 6.08 35.36 20.06
C ARG A 877 7.55 35.66 19.78
N LEU A 878 8.03 35.41 18.56
CA LEU A 878 9.37 35.78 18.12
C LEU A 878 9.59 37.29 18.24
N MET A 879 8.64 38.12 17.78
CA MET A 879 8.75 39.58 17.93
C MET A 879 8.80 40.02 19.40
N ARG A 880 8.09 39.35 20.33
CA ARG A 880 8.22 39.62 21.78
C ARG A 880 9.61 39.29 22.32
N ILE A 881 10.24 38.21 21.85
CA ILE A 881 11.63 37.85 22.22
C ILE A 881 12.59 38.91 21.67
N CYS A 882 12.44 39.35 20.42
CA CYS A 882 13.22 40.46 19.86
C CYS A 882 13.06 41.74 20.70
N ALA A 883 11.84 42.08 21.11
CA ALA A 883 11.59 43.22 22.01
C ALA A 883 12.33 43.05 23.33
N HIS A 884 12.22 41.87 23.97
CA HIS A 884 12.84 41.59 25.24
C HIS A 884 14.38 41.65 25.17
N ALA A 885 15.01 41.25 24.07
CA ALA A 885 16.46 41.32 23.89
C ALA A 885 17.00 42.77 23.80
N HIS A 886 16.15 43.74 23.49
CA HIS A 886 16.48 45.18 23.56
C HIS A 886 16.30 45.78 24.97
N CYS A 887 15.87 44.99 25.96
CA CYS A 887 15.84 45.38 27.37
C CYS A 887 17.26 45.61 27.91
N ALA A 888 17.59 46.86 28.26
CA ALA A 888 18.87 47.17 28.89
C ALA A 888 18.95 46.56 30.30
N ALA A 889 19.89 45.62 30.51
CA ALA A 889 20.24 45.09 31.81
C ALA A 889 21.28 45.99 32.51
N GLY A 890 20.92 46.51 33.69
CA GLY A 890 21.83 47.29 34.54
C GLY A 890 21.09 47.96 35.70
N GLU A 891 21.74 48.05 36.86
CA GLU A 891 21.24 48.70 38.08
C GLU A 891 21.20 50.24 38.02
N ASP A 892 21.28 50.81 36.82
CA ASP A 892 21.15 52.25 36.62
C ASP A 892 19.67 52.65 36.81
N PHE A 893 19.40 53.51 37.79
CA PHE A 893 18.10 54.16 38.09
C PHE A 893 17.57 55.08 36.95
N LYS A 894 18.00 54.85 35.70
CA LYS A 894 17.72 55.63 34.49
C LYS A 894 17.31 54.77 33.29
N ARG A 895 16.92 53.50 33.49
CA ARG A 895 16.34 52.70 32.40
C ARG A 895 15.03 53.34 31.90
N GLU A 896 14.94 53.56 30.60
CA GLU A 896 13.72 53.96 29.90
C GLU A 896 13.34 52.91 28.85
N PHE A 897 12.03 52.74 28.62
CA PHE A 897 11.47 51.89 27.57
C PHE A 897 11.91 52.40 26.18
N SER A 898 12.56 51.54 25.42
CA SER A 898 13.21 51.88 24.16
C SER A 898 12.24 51.90 22.96
N PRO A 899 12.52 52.71 21.91
CA PRO A 899 11.75 52.67 20.67
C PRO A 899 11.93 51.34 19.94
N GLU A 900 13.04 50.63 20.16
CA GLU A 900 13.27 49.27 19.67
C GLU A 900 12.32 48.26 20.35
N GLU A 901 12.23 48.24 21.68
CA GLU A 901 11.22 47.45 22.41
C GLU A 901 9.81 47.77 21.88
N ALA A 902 9.46 49.05 21.78
CA ALA A 902 8.15 49.50 21.28
C ALA A 902 7.87 49.03 19.84
N LEU A 903 8.85 49.11 18.93
CA LEU A 903 8.72 48.67 17.55
C LEU A 903 8.39 47.17 17.47
N TYR A 904 9.12 46.35 18.21
CA TYR A 904 8.92 44.90 18.19
C TYR A 904 7.62 44.46 18.89
N TYR A 905 7.20 45.10 19.99
CA TYR A 905 5.89 44.85 20.58
C TYR A 905 4.73 45.22 19.63
N ASN A 906 4.82 46.32 18.89
CA ASN A 906 3.81 46.68 17.88
C ASN A 906 3.79 45.68 16.71
N LYS A 907 4.95 45.20 16.23
CA LYS A 907 5.00 44.10 15.26
C LYS A 907 4.36 42.82 15.77
N ALA A 908 4.57 42.47 17.05
CA ALA A 908 3.94 41.30 17.66
C ALA A 908 2.40 41.42 17.62
N ILE A 909 1.88 42.57 18.04
CA ILE A 909 0.45 42.92 17.96
C ILE A 909 -0.09 42.75 16.53
N ASP A 910 0.61 43.27 15.51
CA ASP A 910 0.19 43.15 14.11
C ASP A 910 0.08 41.69 13.65
N TYR A 911 0.99 40.81 14.07
CA TYR A 911 0.93 39.38 13.74
C TYR A 911 -0.22 38.66 14.44
N TYR A 912 -0.48 38.91 15.73
CA TYR A 912 -1.65 38.36 16.41
C TYR A 912 -2.97 38.87 15.81
N LEU A 913 -3.04 40.14 15.41
CA LEU A 913 -4.20 40.70 14.71
C LEU A 913 -4.35 40.18 13.27
N LYS A 914 -3.28 39.71 12.61
CA LYS A 914 -3.37 38.91 11.37
C LYS A 914 -3.91 37.51 11.67
N ALA A 915 -3.44 36.84 12.72
CA ALA A 915 -3.93 35.51 13.11
C ALA A 915 -5.43 35.51 13.42
N LEU A 916 -5.94 36.48 14.21
CA LEU A 916 -7.39 36.59 14.46
C LEU A 916 -8.21 36.85 13.18
N ARG A 917 -7.68 37.62 12.22
CA ARG A 917 -8.33 37.83 10.92
C ARG A 917 -8.35 36.55 10.07
N SER A 918 -7.29 35.74 10.12
CA SER A 918 -7.23 34.43 9.45
C SER A 918 -8.28 33.45 10.00
N LEU A 919 -8.45 33.41 11.33
CA LEU A 919 -9.43 32.53 11.98
C LEU A 919 -10.89 32.98 11.78
N GLY A 920 -11.12 34.26 11.49
CA GLY A 920 -12.44 34.82 11.20
C GLY A 920 -13.34 34.98 12.42
N LYS A 921 -13.78 33.87 13.02
CA LYS A 921 -14.66 33.84 14.21
C LYS A 921 -14.25 32.78 15.23
N ARG A 922 -14.66 32.97 16.49
CA ARG A 922 -14.36 32.06 17.60
C ARG A 922 -14.93 30.65 17.40
N GLU A 923 -16.12 30.53 16.81
CA GLU A 923 -16.84 29.26 16.75
C GLU A 923 -16.15 28.21 15.87
N VAL A 924 -15.27 28.64 14.94
CA VAL A 924 -14.59 27.74 14.00
C VAL A 924 -13.44 26.99 14.68
N HIS A 925 -12.60 27.70 15.44
CA HIS A 925 -11.43 27.14 16.13
C HIS A 925 -11.23 27.73 17.54
N PRO A 926 -12.10 27.38 18.53
CA PRO A 926 -12.12 28.03 19.84
C PRO A 926 -10.77 28.00 20.58
N ALA A 927 -10.10 26.85 20.63
CA ALA A 927 -8.84 26.69 21.35
C ALA A 927 -7.70 27.59 20.79
N VAL A 928 -7.62 27.70 19.45
CA VAL A 928 -6.60 28.53 18.79
C VAL A 928 -6.96 30.01 18.96
N TRP A 929 -8.23 30.37 18.77
CA TRP A 929 -8.74 31.73 18.98
C TRP A 929 -8.47 32.24 20.41
N ASP A 930 -8.78 31.43 21.42
CA ASP A 930 -8.57 31.77 22.83
C ASP A 930 -7.07 31.84 23.18
N SER A 931 -6.21 31.11 22.46
CA SER A 931 -4.75 31.22 22.62
C SER A 931 -4.18 32.49 21.97
N VAL A 932 -4.64 32.87 20.78
CA VAL A 932 -4.20 34.12 20.14
C VAL A 932 -4.66 35.34 20.93
N ASN A 933 -5.89 35.33 21.48
CA ASN A 933 -6.36 36.40 22.36
C ASN A 933 -5.55 36.50 23.67
N TRP A 934 -5.24 35.36 24.29
CA TRP A 934 -4.38 35.33 25.49
C TRP A 934 -2.99 35.92 25.22
N GLU A 935 -2.35 35.54 24.11
CA GLU A 935 -1.04 36.08 23.73
C GLU A 935 -1.11 37.57 23.37
N LEU A 936 -2.15 38.01 22.67
CA LEU A 936 -2.36 39.43 22.36
C LEU A 936 -2.62 40.27 23.63
N SER A 937 -3.44 39.76 24.55
CA SER A 937 -3.68 40.36 25.87
C SER A 937 -2.38 40.45 26.69
N THR A 938 -1.56 39.40 26.67
CA THR A 938 -0.24 39.36 27.31
C THR A 938 0.68 40.41 26.71
N THR A 939 0.71 40.53 25.38
CA THR A 939 1.56 41.48 24.66
C THR A 939 1.23 42.93 25.02
N TYR A 940 -0.05 43.29 24.99
CA TYR A 940 -0.50 44.62 25.42
C TYR A 940 -0.21 44.87 26.90
N PHE A 941 -0.38 43.87 27.76
CA PHE A 941 -0.08 43.98 29.19
C PHE A 941 1.39 44.27 29.42
N THR A 942 2.30 43.41 28.93
CA THR A 942 3.75 43.57 29.12
C THR A 942 4.27 44.89 28.54
N MET A 943 3.79 45.30 27.36
CA MET A 943 4.15 46.60 26.79
C MET A 943 3.68 47.76 27.67
N ALA A 944 2.45 47.69 28.19
CA ALA A 944 1.90 48.74 29.06
C ALA A 944 2.60 48.78 30.44
N THR A 945 2.96 47.63 31.02
CA THR A 945 3.72 47.60 32.29
C THR A 945 5.12 48.17 32.10
N LEU A 946 5.83 47.81 31.02
CA LEU A 946 7.16 48.35 30.73
C LEU A 946 7.12 49.87 30.47
N LEU A 947 6.11 50.34 29.74
CA LEU A 947 5.90 51.77 29.49
C LEU A 947 5.54 52.56 30.76
N GLN A 948 4.90 51.91 31.73
CA GLN A 948 4.55 52.51 33.03
C GLN A 948 5.74 52.51 34.02
N ASP A 949 6.47 51.39 34.11
CA ASP A 949 7.56 51.19 35.09
C ASP A 949 8.88 51.84 34.62
N TYR A 950 9.11 51.93 33.31
CA TYR A 950 10.30 52.53 32.69
C TYR A 950 9.89 53.66 31.73
N ALA A 951 9.05 54.57 32.19
CA ALA A 951 8.49 55.68 31.39
C ALA A 951 9.61 56.49 30.66
N PRO A 952 9.56 56.64 29.32
CA PRO A 952 10.60 57.32 28.54
C PRO A 952 10.50 58.86 28.61
N LEU A 953 10.69 59.41 29.80
CA LEU A 953 10.50 60.83 30.13
C LEU A 953 11.51 61.76 29.45
N SER A 954 12.66 61.24 29.01
CA SER A 954 13.60 61.99 28.16
C SER A 954 13.03 62.36 26.79
N ARG A 955 11.99 61.66 26.32
CA ARG A 955 11.43 61.76 24.95
C ARG A 955 9.94 62.05 24.89
N LYS A 956 9.16 61.69 25.91
CA LYS A 956 7.70 61.88 25.95
C LYS A 956 7.27 62.59 27.24
N ALA A 957 6.27 63.46 27.12
CA ALA A 957 5.62 64.06 28.28
C ALA A 957 4.84 63.00 29.09
N GLN A 958 4.84 63.13 30.41
CA GLN A 958 4.16 62.22 31.36
C GLN A 958 2.71 61.93 30.95
N GLU A 959 1.92 62.96 30.61
CA GLU A 959 0.51 62.82 30.22
C GLU A 959 0.30 61.95 28.97
N GLN A 960 1.23 62.04 28.00
CA GLN A 960 1.19 61.23 26.79
C GLN A 960 1.54 59.76 27.10
N ILE A 961 2.45 59.51 28.03
CA ILE A 961 2.80 58.16 28.49
C ILE A 961 1.61 57.55 29.25
N GLU A 962 1.00 58.28 30.18
CA GLU A 962 -0.19 57.84 30.94
C GLU A 962 -1.37 57.49 30.02
N LYS A 963 -1.57 58.26 28.95
CA LYS A 963 -2.57 57.97 27.91
C LYS A 963 -2.23 56.67 27.15
N GLU A 964 -1.00 56.50 26.69
CA GLU A 964 -0.57 55.29 25.97
C GLU A 964 -0.63 54.02 26.84
N VAL A 965 -0.27 54.13 28.13
CA VAL A 965 -0.45 53.07 29.13
C VAL A 965 -1.93 52.74 29.28
N SER A 966 -2.80 53.75 29.47
CA SER A 966 -4.25 53.54 29.62
C SER A 966 -4.88 52.85 28.39
N GLU A 967 -4.56 53.32 27.18
CA GLU A 967 -5.05 52.70 25.94
C GLU A 967 -4.57 51.25 25.78
N SER A 968 -3.31 50.97 26.13
CA SER A 968 -2.73 49.63 26.01
C SER A 968 -3.28 48.66 27.08
N MET A 969 -3.45 49.12 28.31
CA MET A 969 -4.11 48.38 29.40
C MET A 969 -5.58 48.05 29.05
N MET A 970 -6.33 49.01 28.50
CA MET A 970 -7.70 48.77 28.05
C MET A 970 -7.78 47.81 26.85
N LYS A 971 -6.80 47.85 25.93
CA LYS A 971 -6.67 46.83 24.87
C LYS A 971 -6.31 45.45 25.43
N SER A 972 -5.47 45.36 26.47
CA SER A 972 -5.17 44.09 27.14
C SER A 972 -6.43 43.46 27.74
N LEU A 973 -7.29 44.26 28.41
CA LEU A 973 -8.57 43.83 28.94
C LEU A 973 -9.54 43.37 27.83
N LYS A 974 -9.60 44.09 26.70
CA LYS A 974 -10.48 43.74 25.56
C LYS A 974 -10.24 42.30 25.04
N TYR A 975 -8.99 41.83 25.07
CA TYR A 975 -8.60 40.49 24.62
C TYR A 975 -8.42 39.49 25.79
N CYS A 976 -8.83 39.86 27.01
CA CYS A 976 -8.77 39.01 28.19
C CYS A 976 -10.19 38.48 28.51
N ASP A 977 -10.48 37.22 28.18
CA ASP A 977 -11.80 36.63 28.45
C ASP A 977 -11.92 36.24 29.92
N VAL A 978 -12.67 37.06 30.68
CA VAL A 978 -12.95 36.84 32.11
C VAL A 978 -14.27 36.12 32.37
N ASP A 979 -15.14 36.07 31.37
CA ASP A 979 -16.54 35.64 31.50
C ASP A 979 -16.73 34.18 31.07
N THR A 980 -16.02 33.70 30.03
CA THR A 980 -16.12 32.30 29.60
C THR A 980 -15.40 31.37 30.59
N VAL A 981 -16.14 30.38 31.10
CA VAL A 981 -15.58 29.29 31.92
C VAL A 981 -14.58 28.47 31.10
N SER A 982 -13.31 28.54 31.50
CA SER A 982 -12.20 27.81 30.86
C SER A 982 -11.05 27.61 31.85
N ALA A 983 -10.12 26.70 31.55
CA ALA A 983 -8.92 26.50 32.36
C ALA A 983 -8.03 27.76 32.49
N ARG A 984 -8.18 28.74 31.59
CA ARG A 984 -7.48 30.03 31.63
C ARG A 984 -8.26 31.14 32.34
N GLN A 985 -9.52 30.92 32.73
CA GLN A 985 -10.36 31.94 33.35
C GLN A 985 -9.73 32.56 34.61
N PRO A 986 -9.13 31.80 35.56
CA PRO A 986 -8.48 32.39 36.73
C PRO A 986 -7.29 33.29 36.35
N LEU A 987 -6.50 32.89 35.35
CA LEU A 987 -5.37 33.68 34.83
C LEU A 987 -5.84 34.98 34.16
N CYS A 988 -6.97 34.92 33.44
CA CYS A 988 -7.60 36.10 32.83
C CYS A 988 -8.15 37.05 33.88
N GLN A 989 -8.82 36.53 34.91
CA GLN A 989 -9.31 37.31 36.05
C GLN A 989 -8.17 37.95 36.84
N TYR A 990 -7.06 37.24 37.09
CA TYR A 990 -5.88 37.78 37.77
C TYR A 990 -5.23 38.92 36.98
N ARG A 991 -5.10 38.75 35.65
CA ARG A 991 -4.64 39.82 34.76
C ARG A 991 -5.58 41.02 34.79
N ALA A 992 -6.90 40.81 34.72
CA ALA A 992 -7.87 41.89 34.76
C ALA A 992 -7.85 42.67 36.08
N ALA A 993 -7.71 41.96 37.21
CA ALA A 993 -7.51 42.54 38.54
C ALA A 993 -6.24 43.41 38.59
N THR A 994 -5.13 42.86 38.11
CA THR A 994 -3.82 43.53 38.07
C THR A 994 -3.82 44.77 37.16
N VAL A 995 -4.42 44.69 35.97
CA VAL A 995 -4.58 45.85 35.07
C VAL A 995 -5.38 46.96 35.76
N HIS A 996 -6.50 46.63 36.38
CA HIS A 996 -7.32 47.62 37.09
C HIS A 996 -6.61 48.21 38.30
N HIS A 997 -5.85 47.42 39.07
CA HIS A 997 -5.02 47.93 40.16
C HIS A 997 -3.96 48.93 39.65
N ARG A 998 -3.22 48.57 38.59
CA ARG A 998 -2.17 49.43 38.01
C ARG A 998 -2.72 50.72 37.40
N LEU A 999 -3.90 50.69 36.78
CA LEU A 999 -4.60 51.88 36.30
C LEU A 999 -5.07 52.79 37.45
N ALA A 1000 -5.65 52.21 38.51
CA ALA A 1000 -6.09 52.97 39.67
C ALA A 1000 -4.92 53.66 40.38
N SER A 1001 -3.82 52.93 40.61
CA SER A 1001 -2.60 53.45 41.23
C SER A 1001 -1.95 54.56 40.38
N MET A 1002 -1.95 54.41 39.04
CA MET A 1002 -1.53 55.47 38.11
C MET A 1002 -2.34 56.75 38.31
N TYR A 1003 -3.67 56.68 38.10
CA TYR A 1003 -4.54 57.87 38.20
C TYR A 1003 -4.53 58.50 39.62
N HIS A 1004 -4.30 57.70 40.66
CA HIS A 1004 -4.13 58.18 42.03
C HIS A 1004 -2.83 58.98 42.17
N SER A 1005 -1.73 58.52 41.57
CA SER A 1005 -0.48 59.28 41.48
C SER A 1005 -0.66 60.58 40.67
N CYS A 1006 -1.32 60.53 39.50
CA CYS A 1006 -1.66 61.71 38.70
C CYS A 1006 -2.39 62.76 39.54
N LEU A 1007 -3.44 62.35 40.26
CA LEU A 1007 -4.25 63.24 41.11
C LEU A 1007 -3.45 63.89 42.25
N ARG A 1008 -2.45 63.18 42.79
CA ARG A 1008 -1.56 63.70 43.84
C ARG A 1008 -0.56 64.72 43.30
N ASN A 1009 -0.09 64.54 42.06
CA ASN A 1009 1.00 65.33 41.48
C ASN A 1009 0.51 66.51 40.58
N GLN A 1010 -0.70 66.42 40.00
CA GLN A 1010 -1.27 67.45 39.12
C GLN A 1010 -1.75 68.70 39.86
N VAL A 1011 -1.35 69.88 39.38
CA VAL A 1011 -1.78 71.20 39.89
C VAL A 1011 -2.48 71.97 38.77
N GLY A 1012 -3.75 72.38 38.98
CA GLY A 1012 -4.40 73.43 38.17
C GLY A 1012 -5.71 73.09 37.44
N ASP A 1013 -5.93 71.86 36.97
CA ASP A 1013 -7.15 71.51 36.20
C ASP A 1013 -8.19 70.76 37.07
N GLU A 1014 -9.23 71.45 37.51
CA GLU A 1014 -10.33 70.86 38.29
C GLU A 1014 -11.24 69.91 37.50
N HIS A 1015 -11.32 70.00 36.17
CA HIS A 1015 -12.10 69.08 35.35
C HIS A 1015 -11.38 67.72 35.27
N GLN A 1016 -10.10 67.72 34.90
CA GLN A 1016 -9.28 66.51 34.88
C GLN A 1016 -9.15 65.87 36.27
N ARG A 1017 -8.98 66.66 37.33
CA ARG A 1017 -8.92 66.13 38.71
C ARG A 1017 -10.22 65.45 39.13
N LYS A 1018 -11.39 65.91 38.68
CA LYS A 1018 -12.68 65.22 38.88
C LYS A 1018 -12.75 63.92 38.09
N GLN A 1019 -12.34 63.94 36.81
CA GLN A 1019 -12.31 62.74 35.96
C GLN A 1019 -11.37 61.66 36.53
N HIS A 1020 -10.15 62.02 36.94
CA HIS A 1020 -9.21 61.09 37.59
C HIS A 1020 -9.76 60.51 38.89
N ARG A 1021 -10.46 61.29 39.74
CA ARG A 1021 -11.12 60.73 40.95
C ARG A 1021 -12.15 59.64 40.62
N ILE A 1022 -12.96 59.84 39.58
CA ILE A 1022 -13.96 58.85 39.14
C ILE A 1022 -13.26 57.58 38.62
N LEU A 1023 -12.19 57.74 37.84
CA LEU A 1023 -11.42 56.61 37.28
C LEU A 1023 -10.69 55.81 38.37
N VAL A 1024 -10.12 56.46 39.39
CA VAL A 1024 -9.47 55.79 40.52
C VAL A 1024 -10.46 54.91 41.28
N ASP A 1025 -11.63 55.45 41.64
CA ASP A 1025 -12.64 54.71 42.38
C ASP A 1025 -13.23 53.54 41.57
N LEU A 1026 -13.51 53.78 40.27
CA LEU A 1026 -13.96 52.76 39.33
C LEU A 1026 -12.95 51.61 39.21
N HIS A 1027 -11.68 51.91 38.98
CA HIS A 1027 -10.65 50.91 38.75
C HIS A 1027 -10.26 50.16 40.02
N TYR A 1028 -10.10 50.82 41.17
CA TYR A 1028 -9.89 50.11 42.43
C TYR A 1028 -11.08 49.21 42.78
N SER A 1029 -12.32 49.68 42.60
CA SER A 1029 -13.52 48.86 42.86
C SER A 1029 -13.62 47.64 41.95
N LYS A 1030 -13.19 47.74 40.68
CA LYS A 1030 -13.08 46.58 39.78
C LYS A 1030 -11.94 45.63 40.16
N ALA A 1031 -10.78 46.16 40.54
CA ALA A 1031 -9.64 45.36 40.99
C ALA A 1031 -10.00 44.51 42.22
N VAL A 1032 -10.64 45.12 43.24
CA VAL A 1032 -11.15 44.41 44.42
C VAL A 1032 -12.12 43.30 44.03
N LYS A 1033 -13.10 43.57 43.14
CA LYS A 1033 -14.06 42.55 42.69
C LYS A 1033 -13.39 41.34 42.04
N PHE A 1034 -12.42 41.55 41.15
CA PHE A 1034 -11.72 40.42 40.51
C PHE A 1034 -10.80 39.68 41.49
N PHE A 1035 -10.04 40.39 42.34
CA PHE A 1035 -9.23 39.73 43.37
C PHE A 1035 -10.08 38.99 44.43
N GLN A 1036 -11.33 39.40 44.68
CA GLN A 1036 -12.25 38.65 45.56
C GLN A 1036 -12.76 37.33 44.95
N LEU A 1037 -12.77 37.19 43.61
CA LEU A 1037 -13.07 35.92 42.94
C LEU A 1037 -11.89 34.94 43.03
N LEU A 1038 -10.67 35.47 43.16
CA LEU A 1038 -9.42 34.72 43.19
C LEU A 1038 -9.03 34.44 44.66
N LYS A 1039 -9.29 33.23 45.12
CA LYS A 1039 -8.99 32.83 46.51
C LYS A 1039 -7.49 32.85 46.85
N ASP A 1040 -6.65 32.73 45.81
CA ASP A 1040 -5.22 32.46 45.93
C ASP A 1040 -4.35 33.75 45.83
N ALA A 1041 -4.96 34.94 45.89
CA ALA A 1041 -4.27 36.25 45.80
C ALA A 1041 -4.56 37.19 46.99
N PRO A 1042 -4.39 36.74 48.26
CA PRO A 1042 -4.74 37.56 49.43
C PRO A 1042 -3.84 38.78 49.62
N CYS A 1043 -2.55 38.70 49.27
CA CYS A 1043 -1.59 39.80 49.39
C CYS A 1043 -1.96 40.99 48.49
N GLU A 1044 -2.29 40.71 47.23
CA GLU A 1044 -2.71 41.71 46.24
C GLU A 1044 -4.04 42.34 46.62
N LEU A 1045 -5.02 41.54 47.09
CA LEU A 1045 -6.28 42.07 47.58
C LEU A 1045 -6.08 43.01 48.79
N LEU A 1046 -5.22 42.63 49.74
CA LEU A 1046 -4.88 43.49 50.88
C LEU A 1046 -4.16 44.78 50.45
N ARG A 1047 -3.20 44.70 49.52
CA ARG A 1047 -2.51 45.86 48.92
C ARG A 1047 -3.51 46.82 48.28
N VAL A 1048 -4.42 46.32 47.44
CA VAL A 1048 -5.43 47.12 46.75
C VAL A 1048 -6.34 47.84 47.76
N GLN A 1049 -6.79 47.15 48.82
CA GLN A 1049 -7.64 47.74 49.86
C GLN A 1049 -6.89 48.81 50.68
N LEU A 1050 -5.61 48.59 50.99
CA LEU A 1050 -4.77 49.60 51.66
C LEU A 1050 -4.53 50.85 50.80
N GLU A 1051 -4.38 50.69 49.48
CA GLU A 1051 -4.28 51.84 48.57
C GLU A 1051 -5.60 52.61 48.44
N ARG A 1052 -6.76 51.93 48.45
CA ARG A 1052 -8.08 52.58 48.53
C ARG A 1052 -8.23 53.41 49.80
N VAL A 1053 -7.72 52.91 50.92
CA VAL A 1053 -7.68 53.65 52.19
C VAL A 1053 -6.77 54.87 52.09
N ALA A 1054 -5.58 54.74 51.50
CA ALA A 1054 -4.69 55.89 51.25
C ALA A 1054 -5.34 56.95 50.32
N PHE A 1055 -6.13 56.52 49.33
CA PHE A 1055 -6.91 57.41 48.47
C PHE A 1055 -8.02 58.14 49.25
N ALA A 1056 -8.73 57.43 50.14
CA ALA A 1056 -9.72 58.04 51.04
C ALA A 1056 -9.08 59.04 52.02
N GLU A 1057 -7.89 58.75 52.56
CA GLU A 1057 -7.11 59.69 53.38
C GLU A 1057 -6.76 60.97 52.58
N PHE A 1058 -6.34 60.84 51.31
CA PHE A 1058 -6.04 61.97 50.43
C PHE A 1058 -7.30 62.80 50.05
N GLN A 1059 -8.46 62.15 49.89
CA GLN A 1059 -9.73 62.85 49.72
C GLN A 1059 -10.11 63.61 51.00
N MET A 1060 -9.94 63.01 52.18
CA MET A 1060 -10.27 63.60 53.47
C MET A 1060 -9.41 64.85 53.77
N THR A 1061 -8.12 64.85 53.45
CA THR A 1061 -7.26 66.03 53.61
C THR A 1061 -7.68 67.18 52.68
N SER A 1062 -8.19 66.86 51.50
CA SER A 1062 -8.68 67.83 50.50
C SER A 1062 -10.05 68.45 50.83
N GLN A 1063 -10.73 68.00 51.89
CA GLN A 1063 -12.05 68.51 52.29
C GLN A 1063 -11.94 69.59 53.38
N ASN A 1064 -12.91 70.50 53.43
CA ASN A 1064 -12.97 71.57 54.45
C ASN A 1064 -14.06 71.34 55.51
N SER A 1065 -15.11 70.56 55.23
CA SER A 1065 -16.20 70.30 56.18
C SER A 1065 -15.90 69.11 57.11
N SER A 1066 -16.22 69.25 58.40
CA SER A 1066 -16.06 68.15 59.38
C SER A 1066 -16.95 66.95 59.07
N ALA A 1067 -18.19 67.19 58.64
CA ALA A 1067 -19.13 66.14 58.23
C ALA A 1067 -18.65 65.36 56.98
N GLY A 1068 -18.05 66.05 56.01
CA GLY A 1068 -17.43 65.40 54.84
C GLY A 1068 -16.26 64.51 55.24
N LYS A 1069 -15.40 65.01 56.13
CA LYS A 1069 -14.26 64.23 56.66
C LYS A 1069 -14.73 63.00 57.42
N LEU A 1070 -15.73 63.13 58.28
CA LEU A 1070 -16.34 61.99 58.99
C LEU A 1070 -16.91 60.95 58.02
N LYS A 1071 -17.66 61.36 56.99
CA LYS A 1071 -18.20 60.43 55.98
C LYS A 1071 -17.09 59.69 55.21
N THR A 1072 -16.05 60.42 54.80
CA THR A 1072 -14.90 59.84 54.07
C THR A 1072 -14.09 58.89 54.95
N LEU A 1073 -13.91 59.24 56.22
CA LEU A 1073 -13.22 58.42 57.21
C LEU A 1073 -14.02 57.16 57.57
N SER A 1074 -15.34 57.26 57.67
CA SER A 1074 -16.22 56.08 57.83
C SER A 1074 -16.04 55.13 56.64
N GLY A 1075 -16.09 55.61 55.40
CA GLY A 1075 -15.84 54.78 54.22
C GLY A 1075 -14.44 54.14 54.19
N ALA A 1076 -13.43 54.81 54.75
CA ALA A 1076 -12.08 54.25 54.90
C ALA A 1076 -12.04 53.14 55.96
N LEU A 1077 -12.68 53.32 57.12
CA LEU A 1077 -12.83 52.27 58.14
C LEU A 1077 -13.63 51.08 57.60
N ASP A 1078 -14.68 51.32 56.84
CA ASP A 1078 -15.48 50.27 56.18
C ASP A 1078 -14.65 49.45 55.19
N THR A 1079 -13.74 50.11 54.46
CA THR A 1079 -12.78 49.46 53.57
C THR A 1079 -11.76 48.62 54.34
N MET A 1080 -11.35 49.06 55.54
CA MET A 1080 -10.50 48.27 56.44
C MET A 1080 -11.25 47.06 57.03
N ILE A 1081 -12.53 47.20 57.38
CA ILE A 1081 -13.36 46.06 57.84
C ILE A 1081 -13.52 45.02 56.73
N GLN A 1082 -13.68 45.45 55.47
CA GLN A 1082 -13.74 44.56 54.31
C GLN A 1082 -12.47 43.71 54.07
N THR A 1083 -11.36 43.94 54.76
CA THR A 1083 -10.18 43.05 54.70
C THR A 1083 -10.26 41.85 55.65
N GLN A 1084 -11.30 41.75 56.49
CA GLN A 1084 -11.48 40.63 57.43
C GLN A 1084 -11.44 39.26 56.72
N SER A 1085 -12.10 39.12 55.57
CA SER A 1085 -12.06 37.89 54.75
C SER A 1085 -10.67 37.57 54.22
N VAL A 1086 -9.84 38.59 53.95
CA VAL A 1086 -8.46 38.44 53.45
C VAL A 1086 -7.56 37.90 54.56
N PHE A 1087 -7.67 38.46 55.77
CA PHE A 1087 -6.94 37.93 56.94
C PHE A 1087 -7.43 36.53 57.35
N GLN A 1088 -8.68 36.16 57.07
CA GLN A 1088 -9.15 34.78 57.23
C GLN A 1088 -8.50 33.80 56.24
N LEU A 1089 -8.24 34.22 54.99
CA LEU A 1089 -7.49 33.40 54.02
C LEU A 1089 -6.03 33.25 54.44
N ILE A 1090 -5.36 34.36 54.76
CA ILE A 1090 -3.98 34.38 55.29
C ILE A 1090 -3.85 33.48 56.52
N ARG A 1091 -4.82 33.53 57.46
CA ARG A 1091 -4.84 32.65 58.64
C ARG A 1091 -4.90 31.17 58.25
N LYS A 1092 -5.73 30.78 57.27
CA LYS A 1092 -5.86 29.39 56.82
C LYS A 1092 -4.55 28.87 56.20
N GLU A 1093 -3.92 29.64 55.32
CA GLU A 1093 -2.63 29.28 54.72
C GLU A 1093 -1.52 29.16 55.77
N LEU A 1094 -1.44 30.11 56.70
CA LEU A 1094 -0.46 30.07 57.80
C LEU A 1094 -0.68 28.87 58.74
N ILE A 1095 -1.91 28.41 58.95
CA ILE A 1095 -2.22 27.21 59.72
C ILE A 1095 -1.81 25.95 58.93
N ALA A 1096 -2.19 25.85 57.65
CA ALA A 1096 -1.85 24.69 56.81
C ALA A 1096 -0.33 24.48 56.69
N GLU A 1097 0.46 25.55 56.53
CA GLU A 1097 1.93 25.46 56.55
C GLU A 1097 2.50 25.03 57.92
N CYS A 1098 1.83 25.41 59.02
CA CYS A 1098 2.21 24.96 60.36
C CYS A 1098 1.88 23.48 60.57
N GLU A 1099 0.79 22.98 60.00
CA GLU A 1099 0.40 21.57 60.04
C GLU A 1099 1.35 20.71 59.20
N GLN A 1100 1.68 21.12 57.95
CA GLN A 1100 2.68 20.43 57.11
C GLN A 1100 4.04 20.30 57.81
N ARG A 1101 4.56 21.37 58.41
CA ARG A 1101 5.84 21.33 59.15
C ARG A 1101 5.84 20.34 60.31
N VAL A 1102 4.67 20.10 60.93
CA VAL A 1102 4.50 19.15 62.04
C VAL A 1102 4.36 17.70 61.55
N GLU A 1103 4.02 17.48 60.27
CA GLU A 1103 4.09 16.16 59.62
C GLU A 1103 5.49 15.87 59.07
N ASP A 1104 6.16 16.85 58.46
CA ASP A 1104 7.55 16.74 57.99
C ASP A 1104 8.52 16.42 59.14
N ASP A 1105 8.38 17.08 60.30
CA ASP A 1105 9.20 16.79 61.50
C ASP A 1105 8.99 15.36 62.06
N LYS A 1106 7.86 14.70 61.74
CA LYS A 1106 7.58 13.31 62.15
C LYS A 1106 8.11 12.26 61.18
N ASN A 1107 8.20 12.59 59.88
CA ASN A 1107 8.65 11.69 58.82
C ASN A 1107 10.10 11.97 58.40
N ASN A 1108 11.02 11.94 59.35
CA ASN A 1108 12.46 12.04 59.06
C ASN A 1108 13.01 10.73 58.46
N ASP A 1109 12.81 10.52 57.17
CA ASP A 1109 13.76 9.80 56.31
C ASP A 1109 13.58 10.12 54.81
N ALA A 1110 14.69 10.16 54.07
CA ALA A 1110 14.80 10.39 52.61
C ALA A 1110 14.30 11.75 52.05
N LYS A 1111 15.16 12.78 52.11
CA LYS A 1111 15.01 13.99 51.27
C LYS A 1111 15.24 13.70 49.79
N THR A 1112 14.18 13.77 49.01
CA THR A 1112 14.24 14.05 47.56
C THR A 1112 13.77 15.50 47.37
N PRO A 1113 14.42 16.35 46.55
CA PRO A 1113 13.97 17.73 46.37
C PRO A 1113 12.64 17.74 45.62
N ALA A 1114 11.55 18.05 46.32
CA ALA A 1114 10.24 18.26 45.70
C ALA A 1114 10.30 19.53 44.84
N GLU A 1115 9.80 19.43 43.61
CA GLU A 1115 9.67 20.56 42.69
C GLU A 1115 8.71 21.62 43.25
N ASP A 1116 8.94 22.89 42.90
CA ASP A 1116 8.27 24.05 43.48
C ASP A 1116 6.73 23.97 43.39
N SER A 1117 6.07 23.69 44.52
CA SER A 1117 4.63 23.85 44.64
C SER A 1117 4.25 25.34 44.52
N PRO A 1118 3.31 25.73 43.64
CA PRO A 1118 3.15 27.12 43.19
C PRO A 1118 2.40 28.06 44.17
N THR A 1119 2.19 27.64 45.42
CA THR A 1119 1.33 28.34 46.40
C THR A 1119 2.00 28.46 47.77
N SER A 1120 3.18 29.10 47.83
CA SER A 1120 3.76 29.53 49.11
C SER A 1120 3.44 31.01 49.37
N LEU A 1121 2.85 31.30 50.53
CA LEU A 1121 2.44 32.66 50.90
C LEU A 1121 3.69 33.51 51.19
N ASN A 1122 3.84 34.66 50.52
CA ASN A 1122 5.00 35.54 50.71
C ASN A 1122 4.97 36.23 52.09
N LYS A 1123 5.54 35.57 53.11
CA LYS A 1123 5.52 36.02 54.51
C LYS A 1123 6.15 37.39 54.74
N GLU A 1124 7.17 37.77 53.97
CA GLU A 1124 7.79 39.09 54.09
C GLU A 1124 6.85 40.20 53.60
N GLU A 1125 6.14 39.93 52.51
CA GLU A 1125 5.12 40.82 51.96
C GLU A 1125 3.90 40.92 52.88
N VAL A 1126 3.42 39.80 53.44
CA VAL A 1126 2.37 39.82 54.48
C VAL A 1126 2.80 40.65 55.68
N LEU A 1127 4.02 40.47 56.20
CA LEU A 1127 4.55 41.27 57.31
C LEU A 1127 4.60 42.77 57.00
N LYS A 1128 5.01 43.14 55.79
CA LYS A 1128 5.02 44.54 55.30
C LYS A 1128 3.60 45.11 55.21
N LEU A 1129 2.67 44.39 54.57
CA LEU A 1129 1.27 44.83 54.42
C LEU A 1129 0.54 44.90 55.77
N LEU A 1130 0.77 43.96 56.67
CA LEU A 1130 0.24 43.94 58.04
C LEU A 1130 0.73 45.15 58.86
N GLY A 1131 2.01 45.50 58.77
CA GLY A 1131 2.55 46.70 59.43
C GLY A 1131 1.96 48.01 58.87
N ILE A 1132 1.72 48.07 57.56
CA ILE A 1132 1.01 49.20 56.93
C ILE A 1132 -0.45 49.25 57.41
N PHE A 1133 -1.13 48.09 57.48
CA PHE A 1133 -2.52 47.98 57.94
C PHE A 1133 -2.68 48.44 59.40
N GLU A 1134 -1.87 47.94 60.33
CA GLU A 1134 -1.89 48.36 61.75
C GLU A 1134 -1.66 49.87 61.90
N SER A 1135 -0.72 50.44 61.13
CA SER A 1135 -0.40 51.86 61.13
C SER A 1135 -1.57 52.73 60.61
N ARG A 1136 -2.19 52.34 59.49
CA ARG A 1136 -3.33 53.07 58.90
C ARG A 1136 -4.59 52.93 59.76
N LEU A 1137 -4.87 51.75 60.33
CA LEU A 1137 -6.00 51.55 61.24
C LEU A 1137 -5.86 52.44 62.48
N SER A 1138 -4.66 52.52 63.06
CA SER A 1138 -4.35 53.41 64.18
C SER A 1138 -4.58 54.88 63.82
N PHE A 1139 -4.14 55.31 62.63
CA PHE A 1139 -4.38 56.68 62.15
C PHE A 1139 -5.88 56.98 61.96
N LEU A 1140 -6.62 56.14 61.25
CA LEU A 1140 -8.06 56.34 61.00
C LEU A 1140 -8.86 56.38 62.30
N LEU A 1141 -8.64 55.43 63.22
CA LEU A 1141 -9.32 55.42 64.51
C LEU A 1141 -9.01 56.69 65.33
N LEU A 1142 -7.75 57.13 65.36
CA LEU A 1142 -7.36 58.36 66.07
C LEU A 1142 -8.02 59.62 65.47
N GLN A 1143 -8.11 59.71 64.13
CA GLN A 1143 -8.79 60.84 63.48
C GLN A 1143 -10.31 60.78 63.69
N SER A 1144 -10.92 59.59 63.67
CA SER A 1144 -12.33 59.36 64.03
C SER A 1144 -12.63 59.91 65.43
N ILE A 1145 -11.85 59.45 66.41
CA ILE A 1145 -12.00 59.85 67.82
C ILE A 1145 -11.85 61.37 67.98
N LYS A 1146 -10.89 62.00 67.29
CA LYS A 1146 -10.70 63.46 67.32
C LYS A 1146 -11.90 64.21 66.75
N LEU A 1147 -12.40 63.81 65.58
CA LEU A 1147 -13.52 64.48 64.91
C LEU A 1147 -14.83 64.30 65.70
N LEU A 1148 -15.18 63.07 66.10
CA LEU A 1148 -16.37 62.76 66.91
C LEU A 1148 -16.34 63.44 68.30
N THR A 1149 -15.16 63.52 68.94
CA THR A 1149 -15.02 64.26 70.21
C THR A 1149 -15.15 65.78 70.00
N SER A 1150 -14.89 66.29 68.79
CA SER A 1150 -15.03 67.70 68.44
C SER A 1150 -16.45 68.10 68.04
N THR A 1151 -17.21 67.20 67.40
CA THR A 1151 -18.63 67.41 67.09
C THR A 1151 -19.48 67.38 68.36
N LYS A 1152 -19.24 66.41 69.26
CA LYS A 1152 -19.87 66.31 70.59
C LYS A 1152 -19.73 67.59 71.44
N LYS A 1153 -18.72 68.44 71.18
CA LYS A 1153 -18.53 69.75 71.86
C LYS A 1153 -19.23 70.94 71.19
N LYS A 1154 -19.74 70.79 69.97
CA LYS A 1154 -20.33 71.88 69.17
C LYS A 1154 -21.84 71.72 68.95
N THR A 1155 -22.31 70.49 68.89
CA THR A 1155 -23.72 70.10 68.71
C THR A 1155 -23.93 68.81 69.51
N GLY A 1156 -25.05 68.67 70.23
CA GLY A 1156 -25.34 67.44 70.97
C GLY A 1156 -25.33 66.24 70.02
N SER A 1157 -24.48 65.25 70.30
CA SER A 1157 -24.28 64.08 69.43
C SER A 1157 -25.49 63.15 69.43
N SER A 1158 -25.73 62.44 68.32
CA SER A 1158 -26.67 61.31 68.29
C SER A 1158 -26.17 60.16 69.17
N SER A 1159 -27.07 59.25 69.56
CA SER A 1159 -26.71 58.05 70.34
C SER A 1159 -25.68 57.20 69.60
N GLU A 1160 -25.90 56.98 68.30
CA GLU A 1160 -25.01 56.23 67.40
C GLU A 1160 -23.58 56.80 67.35
N GLU A 1161 -23.42 58.14 67.23
CA GLU A 1161 -22.08 58.76 67.22
C GLU A 1161 -21.33 58.55 68.54
N GLU A 1162 -22.04 58.42 69.68
CA GLU A 1162 -21.45 58.15 70.98
C GLU A 1162 -21.03 56.68 71.14
N GLU A 1163 -21.77 55.72 70.57
CA GLU A 1163 -21.42 54.30 70.60
C GLU A 1163 -20.22 54.00 69.68
N ILE A 1164 -20.26 54.51 68.45
CA ILE A 1164 -19.13 54.48 67.51
C ILE A 1164 -17.87 55.11 68.14
N LEU A 1165 -18.01 56.18 68.93
CA LEU A 1165 -16.89 56.79 69.67
C LEU A 1165 -16.36 55.91 70.81
N LYS A 1166 -17.21 55.14 71.51
CA LYS A 1166 -16.79 54.18 72.54
C LYS A 1166 -16.03 53.00 71.91
N VAL A 1167 -16.57 52.41 70.84
CA VAL A 1167 -15.96 51.26 70.16
C VAL A 1167 -14.65 51.65 69.48
N ASN A 1168 -14.59 52.78 68.78
CA ASN A 1168 -13.34 53.28 68.19
C ASN A 1168 -12.24 53.48 69.25
N LYS A 1169 -12.57 54.02 70.44
CA LYS A 1169 -11.61 54.13 71.57
C LYS A 1169 -11.16 52.77 72.10
N LYS A 1170 -12.08 51.81 72.25
CA LYS A 1170 -11.80 50.45 72.72
C LYS A 1170 -10.83 49.76 71.76
N VAL A 1171 -11.15 49.70 70.46
CA VAL A 1171 -10.33 49.06 69.42
C VAL A 1171 -8.97 49.75 69.28
N TYR A 1172 -8.92 51.09 69.28
CA TYR A 1172 -7.67 51.86 69.27
C TYR A 1172 -6.76 51.51 70.45
N SER A 1173 -7.32 51.39 71.66
CA SER A 1173 -6.54 51.03 72.85
C SER A 1173 -5.98 49.60 72.81
N LEU A 1174 -6.70 48.66 72.18
CA LEU A 1174 -6.26 47.28 72.02
C LEU A 1174 -5.16 47.17 70.94
N LEU A 1175 -5.33 47.87 69.81
CA LEU A 1175 -4.33 47.94 68.74
C LEU A 1175 -2.99 48.53 69.22
N LEU A 1176 -3.01 49.57 70.07
CA LEU A 1176 -1.79 50.11 70.66
C LEU A 1176 -1.10 49.13 71.63
N ARG A 1177 -1.86 48.31 72.36
CA ARG A 1177 -1.31 47.28 73.27
C ARG A 1177 -0.69 46.12 72.50
N SER A 1178 -1.29 45.67 71.40
CA SER A 1178 -0.72 44.61 70.57
C SER A 1178 0.52 45.09 69.81
N ALA A 1179 0.49 46.30 69.23
CA ALA A 1179 1.64 46.88 68.53
C ALA A 1179 2.88 47.09 69.43
N ALA A 1180 2.69 47.21 70.75
CA ALA A 1180 3.80 47.26 71.71
C ALA A 1180 4.45 45.89 71.95
N ASN A 1181 3.77 44.77 71.67
CA ASN A 1181 4.26 43.43 71.94
C ASN A 1181 5.06 42.86 70.74
N LYS A 1182 6.37 43.16 70.72
CA LYS A 1182 7.31 42.71 69.68
C LYS A 1182 7.58 41.20 69.63
N LYS A 1183 6.96 40.37 70.50
CA LYS A 1183 7.19 38.91 70.55
C LYS A 1183 6.16 38.08 69.78
N LEU A 1184 5.09 38.69 69.26
CA LEU A 1184 4.02 37.97 68.57
C LEU A 1184 4.49 37.43 67.21
N THR A 1185 4.17 36.16 66.94
CA THR A 1185 4.32 35.52 65.64
C THR A 1185 3.39 36.13 64.59
N LEU A 1186 3.65 35.85 63.31
CA LEU A 1186 2.79 36.33 62.21
C LEU A 1186 1.34 35.83 62.32
N LEU A 1187 1.15 34.58 62.78
CA LEU A 1187 -0.18 34.00 63.01
C LEU A 1187 -0.91 34.73 64.15
N GLU A 1188 -0.27 34.88 65.31
CA GLU A 1188 -0.87 35.59 66.46
C GLU A 1188 -1.22 37.05 66.14
N ARG A 1189 -0.37 37.77 65.38
CA ARG A 1189 -0.70 39.13 64.92
C ARG A 1189 -1.90 39.15 63.97
N THR A 1190 -2.02 38.16 63.09
CA THR A 1190 -3.16 38.02 62.18
C THR A 1190 -4.45 37.75 62.95
N GLU A 1191 -4.41 36.90 63.98
CA GLU A 1191 -5.55 36.65 64.87
C GLU A 1191 -5.95 37.88 65.68
N VAL A 1192 -4.99 38.65 66.19
CA VAL A 1192 -5.27 39.93 66.85
C VAL A 1192 -5.96 40.90 65.90
N VAL A 1193 -5.51 41.02 64.65
CA VAL A 1193 -6.17 41.87 63.65
C VAL A 1193 -7.59 41.40 63.34
N LEU A 1194 -7.81 40.10 63.20
CA LEU A 1194 -9.16 39.55 63.00
C LEU A 1194 -10.11 39.89 64.16
N ASN A 1195 -9.65 39.74 65.40
CA ASN A 1195 -10.43 40.09 66.60
C ASN A 1195 -10.72 41.61 66.68
N LEU A 1196 -9.78 42.45 66.27
CA LEU A 1196 -9.97 43.91 66.21
C LEU A 1196 -10.97 44.32 65.12
N LEU A 1197 -10.98 43.62 63.98
CA LEU A 1197 -11.95 43.84 62.91
C LEU A 1197 -13.35 43.38 63.32
N GLU A 1198 -13.48 42.22 63.97
CA GLU A 1198 -14.75 41.72 64.46
C GLU A 1198 -15.41 42.70 65.46
N LEU A 1199 -14.62 43.28 66.37
CA LEU A 1199 -15.08 44.33 67.29
C LEU A 1199 -15.54 45.62 66.60
N LEU A 1200 -15.11 45.89 65.37
CA LEU A 1200 -15.59 47.01 64.54
C LEU A 1200 -16.84 46.64 63.71
N THR A 1201 -17.07 45.35 63.47
CA THR A 1201 -18.25 44.83 62.74
C THR A 1201 -19.47 44.69 63.65
N GLN A 1202 -19.29 44.18 64.88
CA GLN A 1202 -20.39 43.87 65.82
C GLN A 1202 -21.27 45.09 66.17
N ASP A 1203 -20.74 46.32 66.10
CA ASP A 1203 -21.46 47.57 66.39
C ASP A 1203 -22.39 48.04 65.22
N LYS A 1204 -22.28 47.40 64.05
CA LYS A 1204 -23.08 47.70 62.84
C LYS A 1204 -24.28 46.79 62.62
N GLU A 1205 -24.28 45.60 63.24
CA GLU A 1205 -25.43 44.70 63.18
C GLU A 1205 -26.46 45.07 64.26
N SER A 1206 -26.01 45.53 65.43
CA SER A 1206 -26.86 46.10 66.48
C SER A 1206 -27.66 47.33 66.02
N SER A 1207 -27.10 48.16 65.13
CA SER A 1207 -27.75 49.36 64.60
C SER A 1207 -28.70 49.12 63.42
N ASN A 1208 -28.64 47.96 62.74
CA ASN A 1208 -29.62 47.59 61.70
C ASN A 1208 -30.87 46.87 62.26
N LEU A 1209 -30.81 46.38 63.50
CA LEU A 1209 -31.92 45.67 64.15
C LEU A 1209 -33.00 46.59 64.75
N GLU A 1210 -32.80 47.91 64.77
CA GLU A 1210 -33.82 48.91 65.15
C GLU A 1210 -34.56 49.53 63.95
N ILE A 1211 -34.33 49.03 62.71
CA ILE A 1211 -35.10 49.42 61.52
C ILE A 1211 -35.61 48.17 60.76
N GLN A 1212 -36.54 47.45 61.41
CA GLN A 1212 -37.53 46.57 60.75
C GLN A 1212 -38.88 46.64 61.47
#